data_AF-A0A7V0NPJ5-F1
#
_entry.id   AF-A0A7V0NPJ5-F1
#
_cell.length_a   1.000
_cell.length_b   1.000
_cell.length_c   1.000
_cell.angle_alpha   90.00
_cell.angle_beta   90.00
_cell.angle_gamma   90.00
#
_symmetry.space_group_name_H-M   'P 1'
#
loop_
_entity.id
_entity.type
_entity.pdbx_description
1 polymer ?
#
loop_
_entity_poly.entity_id
_entity_poly.type
_entity_poly.pdbx_seq_one_letter_code
_entity_poly.pdbx_strand_id
1 'polypeptide(L)'
;MTHINSLLENGCNTDKKEKLCRSRGGESCAFDGAMIVLQPIADTAHIVHGSIACCGNSWEGRGTLSNVEASLHRMGFTTDMDEMDIIYGSEEKLLNAIIQTNKAVKAKAIFVYATCVSGLVGEDIESVCRKAEAVCGIKVIPVNAPGFVGPKNLGNRIAGEVLLDHVIGTGEPSLNSSMEAGIINLIGEYNIAGDMWNVEPLFKEAGMPILSRISGDSTFEEITYAHRAKLNVVVCSRALINVAKEMERRYGIPYVEVSFFGKTEIAKALRMIAQKLQNTEHKIQNTDRESGLSLRDKVEEVIAREEVRLAEKLKNYSHLRGMKAVLYTGGVKSWSFISALLDLGIEIVAAGTKKSTFEDEEKMKAILGDEALLIEDVTPANLRRLMKEKKADVLVAGGRNLYLAVKEGFPFVDVNQERHIAYAGYEGLVNFAEQISNSIRFFSQKTEIRGQGAGGKGQKPEYEIKNLQSEISINPLKHSRTIGAAIALQGIDRALPIIHGAQGCSFLAKVLITKHFREPVALASTKLFTEDVVMGSDENAIKVAQEFIEKQHPELIGILTSGLSEVKGDNISGAVKDLKIRNQKSKIINVSTPDYDGGMEEGYANAVEAVLESIENVPTGKTRKVTGRINVLAGSHLTPADFTELRGMIESFGLKPVILPDLSALDGSRQGFSPISSGGIGVNEIETMAASEFTVVIGMSMERPARVLKERFGIKYTVFESISGLGGTDAFMQMLSALSNRSVPSEFERQRRILVDGMRDAHFYYGNKRVCIAVEPDLSVQISKVLDEMGADVKLAVVPSYSDAVEKIQAKNIIVGDLFSIRGSFDLLISNSHAENTAKKLGAPLYQAGFPVYKILGYNSKITIGYRGTLTMINEIANLIV
;
A
#
# COMPACT_ATOMS: atom_id res chain seq x y z
N MET A 1 20.37 -17.29 25.30
CA MET A 1 19.13 -17.85 24.71
C MET A 1 18.29 -16.66 24.27
N THR A 2 17.79 -16.64 23.04
CA THR A 2 17.08 -15.48 22.46
C THR A 2 15.60 -15.44 22.89
N HIS A 3 15.05 -14.24 23.09
CA HIS A 3 13.64 -14.00 23.47
C HIS A 3 12.62 -14.68 22.53
N ILE A 4 13.01 -14.93 21.28
CA ILE A 4 12.19 -15.57 20.25
C ILE A 4 11.72 -16.99 20.64
N ASN A 5 12.44 -17.71 21.51
CA ASN A 5 12.03 -19.07 21.90
C ASN A 5 10.81 -19.08 22.84
N SER A 6 10.73 -18.16 23.81
CA SER A 6 9.57 -18.08 24.73
C SER A 6 8.25 -17.71 24.04
N LEU A 7 8.33 -17.04 22.88
CA LEU A 7 7.22 -16.72 21.96
C LEU A 7 6.62 -17.97 21.27
N LEU A 8 7.39 -19.06 21.20
CA LEU A 8 6.99 -20.33 20.57
C LEU A 8 6.49 -21.36 21.61
N GLU A 9 7.10 -21.38 22.80
CA GLU A 9 6.83 -22.41 23.82
C GLU A 9 5.52 -22.19 24.59
N ASN A 10 5.20 -20.95 25.00
CA ASN A 10 4.03 -20.65 25.84
C ASN A 10 2.68 -20.61 25.05
N GLY A 11 2.60 -21.38 23.96
CA GLY A 11 1.57 -21.26 22.92
C GLY A 11 0.34 -22.16 23.07
N CYS A 12 0.34 -23.20 23.91
CA CYS A 12 -0.87 -23.98 24.25
C CYS A 12 -0.66 -24.95 25.43
N ASN A 13 -1.51 -24.86 26.47
CA ASN A 13 -1.61 -25.90 27.52
C ASN A 13 -2.66 -26.97 27.12
N THR A 14 -2.37 -27.76 26.08
CA THR A 14 -3.03 -29.06 25.82
C THR A 14 -2.05 -30.04 25.16
N ASP A 15 -2.06 -31.30 25.60
CA ASP A 15 -1.05 -32.30 25.24
C ASP A 15 -1.14 -32.86 23.81
N LYS A 16 -0.60 -32.13 22.82
CA LYS A 16 -0.23 -32.69 21.50
C LYS A 16 1.09 -32.12 20.96
N LYS A 17 2.20 -32.76 21.34
CA LYS A 17 3.60 -32.34 21.06
C LYS A 17 4.07 -32.28 19.58
N GLU A 18 3.19 -32.47 18.60
CA GLU A 18 3.57 -32.60 17.17
C GLU A 18 3.16 -31.42 16.28
N LYS A 19 2.56 -30.34 16.82
CA LYS A 19 2.23 -29.15 16.03
C LYS A 19 2.71 -27.88 16.71
N LEU A 20 3.85 -27.39 16.23
CA LEU A 20 4.32 -26.01 16.47
C LEU A 20 3.14 -25.05 16.25
N CYS A 21 2.86 -24.16 17.21
CA CYS A 21 1.67 -23.30 17.18
C CYS A 21 1.87 -22.10 16.22
N ARG A 22 2.13 -22.40 14.95
CA ARG A 22 2.14 -21.46 13.83
C ARG A 22 0.73 -20.86 13.72
N SER A 23 0.59 -19.59 14.09
CA SER A 23 -0.68 -18.85 13.99
C SER A 23 -1.24 -18.97 12.57
N ARG A 24 -2.42 -19.59 12.41
CA ARG A 24 -3.03 -19.86 11.11
C ARG A 24 -3.25 -18.55 10.32
N GLY A 25 -2.39 -18.34 9.34
CA GLY A 25 -2.56 -17.30 8.32
C GLY A 25 -2.09 -15.91 8.72
N GLY A 26 -1.49 -15.26 7.74
CA GLY A 26 -1.37 -13.81 7.59
C GLY A 26 -1.21 -13.55 6.09
N GLU A 27 -1.76 -12.45 5.57
CA GLU A 27 -1.53 -12.11 4.15
C GLU A 27 -0.16 -11.42 3.94
N SER A 28 0.48 -10.97 5.02
CA SER A 28 1.74 -10.22 5.05
C SER A 28 2.70 -10.77 6.12
N CYS A 29 3.91 -10.21 6.20
CA CYS A 29 5.02 -10.63 7.05
C CYS A 29 5.01 -10.02 8.48
N ALA A 30 5.96 -10.46 9.32
CA ALA A 30 6.16 -9.96 10.68
C ALA A 30 6.41 -8.44 10.74
N PHE A 31 7.25 -7.88 9.87
CA PHE A 31 7.51 -6.43 9.80
C PHE A 31 6.21 -5.60 9.66
N ASP A 32 5.33 -5.97 8.71
CA ASP A 32 4.03 -5.29 8.55
C ASP A 32 3.14 -5.45 9.78
N GLY A 33 3.16 -6.61 10.44
CA GLY A 33 2.45 -6.81 11.72
C GLY A 33 2.96 -5.92 12.85
N ALA A 34 4.27 -5.77 12.99
CA ALA A 34 4.84 -4.88 13.99
C ALA A 34 4.51 -3.41 13.70
N MET A 35 4.54 -3.01 12.42
CA MET A 35 4.10 -1.68 11.98
C MET A 35 2.59 -1.46 12.18
N ILE A 36 1.71 -2.45 12.01
CA ILE A 36 0.26 -2.32 12.31
C ILE A 36 0.04 -1.86 13.76
N VAL A 37 0.81 -2.42 14.70
CA VAL A 37 0.65 -2.17 16.14
C VAL A 37 1.32 -0.87 16.58
N LEU A 38 2.55 -0.63 16.14
CA LEU A 38 3.34 0.50 16.65
C LEU A 38 3.12 1.79 15.87
N GLN A 39 2.88 1.73 14.55
CA GLN A 39 2.74 2.94 13.73
C GLN A 39 1.63 3.90 14.20
N PRO A 40 0.47 3.47 14.73
CA PRO A 40 -0.59 4.39 15.18
C PRO A 40 -0.24 5.35 16.34
N ILE A 41 0.92 5.18 16.99
CA ILE A 41 1.39 6.06 18.08
C ILE A 41 1.84 7.40 17.47
N ALA A 42 1.02 8.43 17.64
CA ALA A 42 0.92 9.50 16.65
C ALA A 42 2.06 10.53 16.69
N ASP A 43 2.82 10.58 17.77
CA ASP A 43 3.96 11.48 18.04
C ASP A 43 5.34 10.79 18.02
N THR A 44 5.40 9.53 17.55
CA THR A 44 6.65 8.78 17.37
C THR A 44 7.07 8.65 15.91
N ALA A 45 8.38 8.55 15.68
CA ALA A 45 8.93 8.25 14.34
C ALA A 45 9.22 6.75 14.21
N HIS A 46 9.04 6.21 13.00
CA HIS A 46 9.15 4.78 12.71
C HIS A 46 10.18 4.55 11.60
N ILE A 47 11.45 4.35 11.99
CA ILE A 47 12.58 4.15 11.08
C ILE A 47 12.63 2.69 10.62
N VAL A 48 12.34 2.46 9.36
CA VAL A 48 12.52 1.18 8.68
C VAL A 48 14.01 1.01 8.36
N HIS A 49 14.68 0.07 9.03
CA HIS A 49 16.10 -0.21 8.80
C HIS A 49 16.25 -1.33 7.77
N GLY A 50 16.41 -0.93 6.52
CA GLY A 50 16.35 -1.84 5.37
C GLY A 50 16.45 -1.10 4.04
N SER A 51 16.39 -1.87 2.96
CA SER A 51 16.22 -1.36 1.61
C SER A 51 14.81 -0.81 1.38
N ILE A 52 14.63 0.01 0.33
CA ILE A 52 13.41 0.82 0.12
C ILE A 52 12.09 0.02 0.14
N ALA A 53 12.10 -1.26 -0.26
CA ALA A 53 10.91 -2.07 -0.46
C ALA A 53 10.00 -2.20 0.77
N CYS A 54 10.55 -2.12 2.00
CA CYS A 54 9.74 -2.17 3.21
C CYS A 54 9.02 -0.84 3.51
N CYS A 55 9.65 0.30 3.25
CA CYS A 55 9.04 1.62 3.48
C CYS A 55 8.20 2.09 2.30
N GLY A 56 8.77 2.17 1.10
CA GLY A 56 8.09 2.71 -0.09
C GLY A 56 6.82 1.96 -0.47
N ASN A 57 6.75 0.65 -0.24
CA ASN A 57 5.57 -0.16 -0.54
C ASN A 57 4.51 -0.20 0.59
N SER A 58 4.79 0.37 1.78
CA SER A 58 3.86 0.34 2.93
C SER A 58 3.44 1.73 3.47
N TRP A 59 4.19 2.78 3.15
CA TRP A 59 3.94 4.14 3.60
C TRP A 59 2.61 4.70 3.04
N GLU A 60 1.92 5.52 3.85
CA GLU A 60 0.49 5.90 3.73
C GLU A 60 -0.46 4.73 3.37
N GLY A 61 -0.08 3.48 3.64
CA GLY A 61 -0.88 2.30 3.33
C GLY A 61 -2.14 2.15 4.19
N ARG A 62 -2.20 2.79 5.35
CA ARG A 62 -3.19 2.59 6.43
C ARG A 62 -4.03 3.85 6.68
N GLY A 63 -5.32 3.66 6.96
CA GLY A 63 -6.30 4.72 7.26
C GLY A 63 -6.46 5.07 8.74
N THR A 64 -5.42 4.94 9.57
CA THR A 64 -5.43 5.47 10.95
C THR A 64 -5.56 7.00 10.90
N LEU A 65 -6.45 7.55 11.72
CA LEU A 65 -6.54 8.99 11.97
C LEU A 65 -6.06 9.32 13.39
N SER A 66 -5.62 10.56 13.59
CA SER A 66 -5.27 11.08 14.90
C SER A 66 -5.52 12.59 14.99
N ASN A 67 -5.82 13.06 16.20
CA ASN A 67 -5.93 14.48 16.54
C ASN A 67 -4.57 15.10 16.96
N VAL A 68 -3.52 14.30 17.11
CA VAL A 68 -2.19 14.76 17.54
C VAL A 68 -1.50 15.54 16.41
N GLU A 69 -1.28 16.83 16.62
CA GLU A 69 -0.75 17.79 15.63
C GLU A 69 0.55 17.32 14.96
N ALA A 70 1.43 16.65 15.71
CA ALA A 70 2.70 16.13 15.20
C ALA A 70 2.51 15.10 14.06
N SER A 71 1.51 14.21 14.20
CA SER A 71 1.09 13.22 13.21
C SER A 71 2.22 12.45 12.50
N LEU A 72 3.30 12.14 13.23
CA LEU A 72 4.52 11.51 12.70
C LEU A 72 4.28 10.08 12.18
N HIS A 73 3.27 9.39 12.71
CA HIS A 73 2.76 8.11 12.19
C HIS A 73 2.44 8.11 10.68
N ARG A 74 2.10 9.28 10.11
CA ARG A 74 1.81 9.46 8.68
C ARG A 74 3.05 9.69 7.82
N MET A 75 4.22 9.89 8.42
CA MET A 75 5.48 10.06 7.72
C MET A 75 6.20 8.71 7.54
N GLY A 76 6.94 8.57 6.45
CA GLY A 76 7.81 7.44 6.21
C GLY A 76 9.23 7.79 6.63
N PHE A 77 9.95 6.87 7.27
CA PHE A 77 11.35 7.05 7.61
C PHE A 77 12.08 5.75 7.26
N THR A 78 13.16 5.82 6.48
CA THR A 78 13.92 4.65 6.05
C THR A 78 15.40 4.97 5.95
N THR A 79 16.27 4.03 6.33
CA THR A 79 17.72 4.18 6.08
C THR A 79 18.09 3.95 4.61
N ASP A 80 17.18 3.33 3.84
CA ASP A 80 17.37 2.96 2.43
C ASP A 80 18.76 2.35 2.19
N MET A 81 18.95 1.16 2.76
CA MET A 81 20.22 0.43 2.69
C MET A 81 20.59 0.16 1.22
N ASP A 82 21.80 0.51 0.84
CA ASP A 82 22.39 0.23 -0.47
C ASP A 82 23.29 -1.03 -0.45
N GLU A 83 24.01 -1.30 -1.53
CA GLU A 83 24.92 -2.45 -1.62
C GLU A 83 26.13 -2.32 -0.68
N MET A 84 26.64 -1.11 -0.45
CA MET A 84 27.80 -0.86 0.41
C MET A 84 27.43 -1.00 1.88
N ASP A 85 26.23 -0.55 2.28
CA ASP A 85 25.63 -0.82 3.59
C ASP A 85 25.58 -2.31 3.92
N ILE A 86 25.26 -3.14 2.93
CA ILE A 86 25.14 -4.60 3.10
C ILE A 86 26.52 -5.27 3.20
N ILE A 87 27.51 -4.78 2.44
CA ILE A 87 28.87 -5.35 2.41
C ILE A 87 29.68 -4.95 3.66
N TYR A 88 29.55 -3.71 4.12
CA TYR A 88 30.38 -3.14 5.20
C TYR A 88 29.65 -3.01 6.55
N GLY A 89 28.33 -3.16 6.57
CA GLY A 89 27.47 -2.93 7.74
C GLY A 89 27.03 -1.48 7.87
N SER A 90 25.80 -1.26 8.32
CA SER A 90 25.11 0.04 8.28
C SER A 90 24.76 0.61 9.67
N GLU A 91 25.35 0.06 10.74
CA GLU A 91 25.13 0.53 12.12
C GLU A 91 25.42 2.03 12.32
N GLU A 92 26.43 2.58 11.65
CA GLU A 92 26.75 4.02 11.71
C GLU A 92 25.74 4.85 10.91
N LYS A 93 25.32 4.38 9.73
CA LYS A 93 24.24 4.99 8.94
C LYS A 93 22.94 5.05 9.75
N LEU A 94 22.59 3.95 10.44
CA LEU A 94 21.45 3.90 11.36
C LEU A 94 21.58 4.89 12.52
N LEU A 95 22.73 4.96 13.19
CA LEU A 95 22.96 5.91 14.29
C LEU A 95 22.76 7.36 13.81
N ASN A 96 23.35 7.70 12.67
CA ASN A 96 23.21 9.02 12.05
C ASN A 96 21.75 9.30 11.61
N ALA A 97 21.07 8.31 11.03
CA ALA A 97 19.67 8.39 10.63
C ALA A 97 18.71 8.65 11.80
N ILE A 98 18.93 8.02 12.96
CA ILE A 98 18.16 8.26 14.19
C ILE A 98 18.40 9.70 14.69
N ILE A 99 19.67 10.12 14.76
CA ILE A 99 20.06 11.46 15.21
C ILE A 99 19.49 12.56 14.29
N GLN A 100 19.53 12.35 12.97
CA GLN A 100 18.96 13.24 11.97
C GLN A 100 17.43 13.29 12.07
N THR A 101 16.77 12.14 12.25
CA THR A 101 15.31 12.05 12.47
C THR A 101 14.88 12.85 13.70
N ASN A 102 15.53 12.65 14.85
CA ASN A 102 15.23 13.41 16.07
C ASN A 102 15.36 14.93 15.84
N LYS A 103 16.46 15.37 15.22
CA LYS A 103 16.69 16.79 14.88
C LYS A 103 15.63 17.34 13.91
N ALA A 104 15.18 16.54 12.95
CA ALA A 104 14.28 16.96 11.88
C ALA A 104 12.80 17.05 12.31
N VAL A 105 12.30 16.13 13.14
CA VAL A 105 10.88 16.05 13.51
C VAL A 105 10.58 16.12 15.01
N LYS A 106 11.58 16.09 15.89
CA LYS A 106 11.43 16.18 17.36
C LYS A 106 10.41 15.19 17.94
N ALA A 107 10.51 13.93 17.51
CA ALA A 107 9.63 12.85 17.97
C ALA A 107 9.74 12.63 19.49
N LYS A 108 8.66 12.15 20.13
CA LYS A 108 8.67 11.79 21.56
C LYS A 108 9.46 10.49 21.82
N ALA A 109 9.43 9.57 20.87
CA ALA A 109 10.27 8.38 20.81
C ALA A 109 10.48 7.95 19.34
N ILE A 110 11.46 7.07 19.11
CA ILE A 110 11.79 6.53 17.79
C ILE A 110 11.78 5.00 17.87
N PHE A 111 10.95 4.36 17.04
CA PHE A 111 10.97 2.92 16.84
C PHE A 111 11.84 2.56 15.62
N VAL A 112 12.71 1.56 15.76
CA VAL A 112 13.70 1.16 14.74
C VAL A 112 13.47 -0.29 14.35
N TYR A 113 13.06 -0.54 13.10
CA TYR A 113 12.60 -1.86 12.65
C TYR A 113 13.68 -2.60 11.86
N ALA A 114 14.17 -3.73 12.37
CA ALA A 114 14.95 -4.65 11.57
C ALA A 114 14.07 -5.29 10.47
N THR A 115 14.59 -5.34 9.25
CA THR A 115 13.91 -5.89 8.07
C THR A 115 14.58 -7.20 7.63
N CYS A 116 14.20 -7.74 6.47
CA CYS A 116 14.78 -8.97 5.94
C CYS A 116 16.28 -8.87 5.62
N VAL A 117 16.81 -7.67 5.36
CA VAL A 117 18.22 -7.47 4.98
C VAL A 117 19.08 -7.30 6.23
N SER A 118 18.83 -6.28 7.04
CA SER A 118 19.53 -6.05 8.32
C SER A 118 19.44 -7.25 9.28
N GLY A 119 18.28 -7.91 9.33
CA GLY A 119 18.07 -9.14 10.08
C GLY A 119 18.72 -10.41 9.52
N LEU A 120 19.26 -10.37 8.28
CA LEU A 120 20.08 -11.45 7.71
C LEU A 120 21.58 -11.14 7.85
N VAL A 121 21.98 -9.87 7.73
CA VAL A 121 23.35 -9.40 8.02
C VAL A 121 23.70 -9.57 9.50
N GLY A 122 22.72 -9.38 10.40
CA GLY A 122 22.86 -9.66 11.84
C GLY A 122 23.34 -8.47 12.68
N GLU A 123 23.02 -7.25 12.26
CA GLU A 123 23.44 -5.99 12.89
C GLU A 123 22.87 -5.82 14.33
N ASP A 124 23.66 -5.29 15.27
CA ASP A 124 23.23 -5.08 16.66
C ASP A 124 22.44 -3.76 16.78
N ILE A 125 21.23 -3.77 16.20
CA ILE A 125 20.32 -2.62 16.24
C ILE A 125 19.97 -2.21 17.67
N GLU A 126 20.05 -3.12 18.65
CA GLU A 126 19.81 -2.78 20.05
C GLU A 126 20.96 -1.93 20.62
N SER A 127 22.21 -2.26 20.29
CA SER A 127 23.39 -1.47 20.65
C SER A 127 23.36 -0.11 19.97
N VAL A 128 22.96 -0.05 18.69
CA VAL A 128 22.75 1.23 18.00
C VAL A 128 21.64 2.04 18.65
N CYS A 129 20.50 1.44 19.01
CA CYS A 129 19.42 2.13 19.74
C CYS A 129 19.89 2.64 21.11
N ARG A 130 20.62 1.84 21.89
CA ARG A 130 21.21 2.24 23.19
C ARG A 130 22.18 3.42 23.05
N LYS A 131 23.05 3.41 22.02
CA LYS A 131 23.94 4.54 21.68
C LYS A 131 23.13 5.78 21.31
N ALA A 132 22.11 5.62 20.46
CA ALA A 132 21.28 6.71 19.95
C ALA A 132 20.41 7.37 21.03
N GLU A 133 19.82 6.59 21.96
CA GLU A 133 19.06 7.10 23.11
C GLU A 133 19.92 8.02 23.99
N ALA A 134 21.15 7.61 24.29
CA ALA A 134 22.10 8.42 25.07
C ALA A 134 22.51 9.74 24.37
N VAL A 135 22.52 9.78 23.04
CA VAL A 135 22.82 11.00 22.25
C VAL A 135 21.57 11.87 22.04
N CYS A 136 20.39 11.26 21.92
CA CYS A 136 19.15 11.93 21.52
C CYS A 136 18.31 12.45 22.70
N GLY A 137 18.49 11.89 23.91
CA GLY A 137 17.71 12.27 25.11
C GLY A 137 16.25 11.85 25.07
N ILE A 138 15.88 10.97 24.14
CA ILE A 138 14.53 10.40 23.96
C ILE A 138 14.64 8.88 23.79
N LYS A 139 13.54 8.16 24.01
CA LYS A 139 13.49 6.70 23.86
C LYS A 139 13.77 6.28 22.42
N VAL A 140 14.73 5.38 22.23
CA VAL A 140 15.02 4.75 20.92
C VAL A 140 14.89 3.24 21.08
N ILE A 141 13.91 2.67 20.38
CA ILE A 141 13.35 1.36 20.70
C ILE A 141 13.55 0.39 19.52
N PRO A 142 14.33 -0.69 19.69
CA PRO A 142 14.54 -1.69 18.64
C PRO A 142 13.29 -2.57 18.46
N VAL A 143 12.98 -2.90 17.20
CA VAL A 143 11.85 -3.74 16.80
C VAL A 143 12.36 -4.85 15.88
N ASN A 144 12.81 -5.94 16.48
CA ASN A 144 13.34 -7.10 15.77
C ASN A 144 12.21 -7.95 15.13
N ALA A 145 11.67 -7.48 14.00
CA ALA A 145 10.62 -8.15 13.24
C ALA A 145 10.96 -8.43 11.73
N PRO A 146 12.13 -8.99 11.36
CA PRO A 146 12.44 -9.34 9.97
C PRO A 146 11.34 -10.18 9.29
N GLY A 147 11.07 -9.89 8.02
CA GLY A 147 9.87 -10.40 7.33
C GLY A 147 9.81 -11.94 7.15
N PHE A 148 10.95 -12.63 7.20
CA PHE A 148 11.01 -14.10 7.15
C PHE A 148 10.72 -14.77 8.51
N VAL A 149 10.81 -14.05 9.63
CA VAL A 149 10.62 -14.63 10.98
C VAL A 149 9.19 -15.14 11.20
N GLY A 150 8.20 -14.62 10.46
CA GLY A 150 6.86 -15.19 10.46
C GLY A 150 5.78 -14.33 9.79
N PRO A 151 4.51 -14.73 9.93
CA PRO A 151 3.37 -13.96 9.42
C PRO A 151 3.08 -12.72 10.27
N LYS A 152 2.27 -11.80 9.73
CA LYS A 152 1.70 -10.62 10.41
C LYS A 152 1.30 -10.85 11.89
N ASN A 153 0.64 -11.97 12.20
CA ASN A 153 0.18 -12.30 13.56
C ASN A 153 1.31 -12.65 14.56
N LEU A 154 2.53 -12.93 14.09
CA LEU A 154 3.73 -12.94 14.95
C LEU A 154 4.26 -11.52 15.14
N GLY A 155 4.33 -10.73 14.07
CA GLY A 155 4.72 -9.31 14.11
C GLY A 155 3.92 -8.48 15.11
N ASN A 156 2.60 -8.66 15.15
CA ASN A 156 1.74 -7.98 16.12
C ASN A 156 2.16 -8.29 17.58
N ARG A 157 2.52 -9.55 17.86
CA ARG A 157 2.93 -10.01 19.20
C ARG A 157 4.29 -9.48 19.60
N ILE A 158 5.26 -9.48 18.68
CA ILE A 158 6.58 -8.85 18.86
C ILE A 158 6.42 -7.38 19.22
N ALA A 159 5.58 -6.64 18.51
CA ALA A 159 5.29 -5.24 18.83
C ALA A 159 4.61 -5.06 20.21
N GLY A 160 3.72 -5.98 20.60
CA GLY A 160 3.16 -6.00 21.95
C GLY A 160 4.22 -6.20 23.04
N GLU A 161 5.19 -7.08 22.80
CA GLU A 161 6.33 -7.32 23.71
C GLU A 161 7.29 -6.13 23.77
N VAL A 162 7.56 -5.48 22.64
CA VAL A 162 8.32 -4.22 22.59
C VAL A 162 7.67 -3.13 23.47
N LEU A 163 6.34 -3.00 23.46
CA LEU A 163 5.65 -2.06 24.35
C LEU A 163 5.76 -2.47 25.83
N LEU A 164 5.63 -3.76 26.16
CA LEU A 164 5.73 -4.28 27.53
C LEU A 164 7.13 -4.12 28.13
N ASP A 165 8.17 -4.25 27.31
CA ASP A 165 9.57 -4.31 27.77
C ASP A 165 10.30 -2.95 27.66
N HIS A 166 9.87 -2.04 26.78
CA HIS A 166 10.53 -0.73 26.58
C HIS A 166 9.67 0.50 26.90
N VAL A 167 8.34 0.37 27.10
CA VAL A 167 7.43 1.54 27.21
C VAL A 167 6.53 1.48 28.46
N ILE A 168 5.72 0.45 28.62
CA ILE A 168 4.68 0.37 29.65
C ILE A 168 5.32 0.22 31.04
N GLY A 169 5.12 1.22 31.90
CA GLY A 169 5.74 1.31 33.23
C GLY A 169 6.98 2.20 33.31
N THR A 170 7.30 2.95 32.24
CA THR A 170 8.48 3.86 32.20
C THR A 170 8.18 5.31 32.57
N GLY A 171 6.89 5.67 32.72
CA GLY A 171 6.43 7.02 33.08
C GLY A 171 5.25 6.96 34.05
N GLU A 172 4.77 8.12 34.49
CA GLU A 172 3.67 8.25 35.45
C GLU A 172 2.71 9.36 35.01
N PRO A 173 1.39 9.24 35.28
CA PRO A 173 0.42 10.25 34.86
C PRO A 173 0.57 11.53 35.69
N SER A 174 0.20 12.68 35.11
CA SER A 174 0.36 13.97 35.79
C SER A 174 -0.47 14.05 37.09
N LEU A 175 0.03 14.79 38.09
CA LEU A 175 -0.67 14.97 39.36
C LEU A 175 -2.04 15.64 39.19
N ASN A 176 -2.20 16.56 38.23
CA ASN A 176 -3.49 17.22 37.97
C ASN A 176 -4.52 16.24 37.38
N SER A 177 -4.08 15.30 36.54
CA SER A 177 -4.96 14.25 36.00
C SER A 177 -5.33 13.17 37.02
N SER A 178 -4.84 13.22 38.27
CA SER A 178 -5.14 12.18 39.29
C SER A 178 -6.60 12.17 39.79
N MET A 179 -7.35 13.27 39.62
CA MET A 179 -8.79 13.33 39.93
C MET A 179 -9.70 13.04 38.72
N GLU A 180 -9.19 13.18 37.50
CA GLU A 180 -9.89 12.81 36.26
C GLU A 180 -9.33 11.51 35.63
N ALA A 181 -8.53 10.75 36.41
CA ALA A 181 -7.70 9.68 35.89
C ALA A 181 -8.52 8.59 35.19
N GLY A 182 -8.15 8.29 33.95
CA GLY A 182 -8.70 7.16 33.21
C GLY A 182 -8.56 5.86 34.00
N ILE A 183 -9.60 5.02 33.95
CA ILE A 183 -9.67 3.76 34.71
C ILE A 183 -9.50 2.53 33.82
N ILE A 184 -9.63 2.67 32.49
CA ILE A 184 -9.45 1.58 31.52
C ILE A 184 -8.33 1.87 30.52
N ASN A 185 -7.58 0.84 30.11
CA ASN A 185 -6.82 0.88 28.86
C ASN A 185 -7.65 0.27 27.74
N LEU A 186 -7.54 0.79 26.52
CA LEU A 186 -8.03 0.13 25.31
C LEU A 186 -6.85 -0.51 24.57
N ILE A 187 -6.90 -1.80 24.29
CA ILE A 187 -5.80 -2.57 23.68
C ILE A 187 -6.28 -3.24 22.39
N GLY A 188 -5.56 -3.05 21.29
CA GLY A 188 -5.83 -3.67 20.00
C GLY A 188 -6.71 -2.85 19.04
N GLU A 189 -7.01 -1.59 19.40
CA GLU A 189 -7.68 -0.61 18.53
C GLU A 189 -6.65 0.34 17.88
N TYR A 190 -6.91 0.75 16.64
CA TYR A 190 -5.97 1.44 15.74
C TYR A 190 -6.53 2.75 15.15
N ASN A 191 -7.71 3.19 15.62
CA ASN A 191 -8.46 4.38 15.18
C ASN A 191 -8.58 4.50 13.65
N ILE A 192 -8.94 3.39 12.99
CA ILE A 192 -9.13 3.40 11.53
C ILE A 192 -10.34 4.28 11.21
N ALA A 193 -10.14 5.26 10.34
CA ALA A 193 -11.14 6.21 9.88
C ALA A 193 -11.88 6.98 11.01
N GLY A 194 -11.30 7.06 12.22
CA GLY A 194 -11.94 7.72 13.36
C GLY A 194 -12.85 6.84 14.21
N ASP A 195 -12.75 5.50 14.13
CA ASP A 195 -13.55 4.55 14.93
C ASP A 195 -13.64 4.92 16.43
N MET A 196 -12.53 5.36 17.05
CA MET A 196 -12.54 5.73 18.47
C MET A 196 -13.30 7.02 18.76
N TRP A 197 -13.39 7.96 17.82
CA TRP A 197 -14.09 9.23 18.01
C TRP A 197 -15.61 9.03 18.17
N ASN A 198 -16.15 7.92 17.64
CA ASN A 198 -17.55 7.50 17.87
C ASN A 198 -17.77 6.82 19.23
N VAL A 199 -16.72 6.28 19.86
CA VAL A 199 -16.81 5.34 20.99
C VAL A 199 -16.34 5.97 22.31
N GLU A 200 -15.33 6.82 22.26
CA GLU A 200 -14.79 7.54 23.42
C GLU A 200 -15.82 8.41 24.18
N PRO A 201 -16.74 9.13 23.51
CA PRO A 201 -17.82 9.85 24.22
C PRO A 201 -18.69 8.92 25.08
N LEU A 202 -19.00 7.71 24.58
CA LEU A 202 -19.80 6.73 25.31
C LEU A 202 -19.09 6.28 26.60
N PHE A 203 -17.78 6.05 26.54
CA PHE A 203 -16.96 5.70 27.70
C PHE A 203 -16.87 6.85 28.71
N LYS A 204 -16.69 8.09 28.24
CA LYS A 204 -16.63 9.28 29.10
C LYS A 204 -17.96 9.51 29.84
N GLU A 205 -19.07 9.48 29.13
CA GLU A 205 -20.41 9.71 29.70
C GLU A 205 -20.86 8.58 30.63
N ALA A 206 -20.52 7.32 30.32
CA ALA A 206 -20.80 6.17 31.18
C ALA A 206 -19.93 6.11 32.46
N GLY A 207 -19.04 7.10 32.70
CA GLY A 207 -18.17 7.13 33.87
C GLY A 207 -16.97 6.17 33.81
N MET A 208 -16.55 5.76 32.61
CA MET A 208 -15.43 4.85 32.37
C MET A 208 -14.33 5.51 31.51
N PRO A 209 -13.71 6.62 31.99
CA PRO A 209 -12.71 7.34 31.21
C PRO A 209 -11.52 6.45 30.82
N ILE A 210 -11.02 6.66 29.60
CA ILE A 210 -9.86 5.94 29.04
C ILE A 210 -8.57 6.56 29.59
N LEU A 211 -7.66 5.73 30.09
CA LEU A 211 -6.31 6.14 30.52
C LEU A 211 -5.33 6.13 29.36
N SER A 212 -5.36 5.05 28.58
CA SER A 212 -4.37 4.78 27.53
C SER A 212 -4.97 3.99 26.38
N ARG A 213 -4.67 4.42 25.15
CA ARG A 213 -5.01 3.76 23.90
C ARG A 213 -3.75 3.05 23.37
N ILE A 214 -3.80 1.73 23.25
CA ILE A 214 -2.78 0.90 22.61
C ILE A 214 -3.41 0.38 21.30
N SER A 215 -3.32 1.10 20.19
CA SER A 215 -2.44 2.25 19.89
C SER A 215 -3.05 3.38 19.05
N GLY A 216 -4.30 3.25 18.59
CA GLY A 216 -4.95 4.27 17.74
C GLY A 216 -5.16 5.61 18.43
N ASP A 217 -4.73 6.71 17.77
CA ASP A 217 -4.82 8.09 18.27
C ASP A 217 -4.19 8.29 19.66
N SER A 218 -3.07 7.60 19.89
CA SER A 218 -2.33 7.64 21.15
C SER A 218 -1.09 8.54 21.08
N THR A 219 -0.63 9.02 22.23
CA THR A 219 0.72 9.58 22.40
C THR A 219 1.68 8.56 23.01
N PHE A 220 2.98 8.72 22.80
CA PHE A 220 3.98 7.88 23.46
C PHE A 220 3.87 7.95 24.99
N GLU A 221 3.71 9.17 25.50
CA GLU A 221 3.57 9.49 26.92
C GLU A 221 2.40 8.74 27.57
N GLU A 222 1.25 8.70 26.88
CA GLU A 222 0.05 7.96 27.27
C GLU A 222 0.24 6.45 27.42
N ILE A 223 1.14 5.84 26.64
CA ILE A 223 1.44 4.40 26.75
C ILE A 223 2.42 4.15 27.91
N THR A 224 3.28 5.11 28.26
CA THR A 224 4.26 4.92 29.36
C THR A 224 3.62 4.66 30.71
N TYR A 225 2.42 5.20 30.96
CA TYR A 225 1.69 5.05 32.23
C TYR A 225 0.49 4.07 32.17
N ALA A 226 0.38 3.24 31.13
CA ALA A 226 -0.71 2.26 31.00
C ALA A 226 -0.75 1.22 32.14
N HIS A 227 0.35 1.03 32.90
CA HIS A 227 0.41 0.21 34.12
C HIS A 227 -0.40 0.79 35.31
N ARG A 228 -1.06 1.94 35.16
CA ARG A 228 -1.93 2.55 36.20
C ARG A 228 -3.43 2.31 36.04
N ALA A 229 -3.88 1.66 34.95
CA ALA A 229 -5.30 1.36 34.76
C ALA A 229 -5.83 0.30 35.75
N LYS A 230 -7.15 0.30 35.98
CA LYS A 230 -7.86 -0.70 36.78
C LYS A 230 -8.32 -1.91 35.95
N LEU A 231 -8.39 -1.77 34.62
CA LEU A 231 -8.88 -2.79 33.69
C LEU A 231 -8.28 -2.61 32.28
N ASN A 232 -7.85 -3.70 31.66
CA ASN A 232 -7.46 -3.75 30.25
C ASN A 232 -8.64 -4.23 29.37
N VAL A 233 -9.06 -3.43 28.40
CA VAL A 233 -10.16 -3.72 27.48
C VAL A 233 -9.57 -4.09 26.12
N VAL A 234 -9.64 -5.36 25.74
CA VAL A 234 -9.09 -5.89 24.48
C VAL A 234 -10.16 -5.79 23.39
N VAL A 235 -9.96 -4.90 22.45
CA VAL A 235 -10.93 -4.48 21.43
C VAL A 235 -10.73 -5.26 20.14
N CYS A 236 -11.70 -6.09 19.73
CA CYS A 236 -11.78 -6.73 18.41
C CYS A 236 -10.55 -7.52 17.92
N SER A 237 -9.56 -7.79 18.77
CA SER A 237 -8.18 -8.02 18.32
C SER A 237 -7.39 -8.89 19.30
N ARG A 238 -7.31 -10.19 18.98
CA ARG A 238 -6.43 -11.15 19.67
C ARG A 238 -4.95 -10.96 19.31
N ALA A 239 -4.64 -9.96 18.48
CA ALA A 239 -3.29 -9.59 18.08
C ALA A 239 -2.40 -9.16 19.26
N LEU A 240 -3.00 -8.58 20.30
CA LEU A 240 -2.33 -8.05 21.50
C LEU A 240 -2.83 -8.69 22.81
N ILE A 241 -3.41 -9.90 22.74
CA ILE A 241 -3.85 -10.62 23.94
C ILE A 241 -2.65 -11.04 24.84
N ASN A 242 -1.43 -11.10 24.27
CA ASN A 242 -0.21 -11.23 25.06
C ASN A 242 0.04 -10.01 25.95
N VAL A 243 -0.19 -8.78 25.45
CA VAL A 243 -0.10 -7.54 26.24
C VAL A 243 -1.06 -7.58 27.43
N ALA A 244 -2.33 -7.90 27.18
CA ALA A 244 -3.34 -7.95 28.24
C ALA A 244 -3.02 -8.98 29.33
N LYS A 245 -2.62 -10.20 28.94
CA LYS A 245 -2.20 -11.27 29.88
C LYS A 245 -0.93 -10.93 30.64
N GLU A 246 0.04 -10.29 30.00
CA GLU A 246 1.29 -9.92 30.64
C GLU A 246 1.13 -8.70 31.55
N MET A 247 0.20 -7.77 31.27
CA MET A 247 -0.18 -6.71 32.20
C MET A 247 -0.96 -7.26 33.41
N GLU A 248 -1.78 -8.30 33.24
CA GLU A 248 -2.38 -9.04 34.36
C GLU A 248 -1.29 -9.71 35.21
N ARG A 249 -0.25 -10.29 34.58
CA ARG A 249 0.87 -10.96 35.28
C ARG A 249 1.86 -10.00 35.94
N ARG A 250 2.25 -8.89 35.29
CA ARG A 250 3.25 -7.93 35.78
C ARG A 250 2.67 -6.90 36.75
N TYR A 251 1.45 -6.44 36.49
CA TYR A 251 0.85 -5.29 37.16
C TYR A 251 -0.46 -5.63 37.90
N GLY A 252 -0.97 -6.87 37.79
CA GLY A 252 -2.23 -7.28 38.43
C GLY A 252 -3.48 -6.70 37.78
N ILE A 253 -3.37 -6.09 36.60
CA ILE A 253 -4.48 -5.41 35.92
C ILE A 253 -5.29 -6.45 35.15
N PRO A 254 -6.53 -6.77 35.57
CA PRO A 254 -7.34 -7.78 34.89
C PRO A 254 -7.71 -7.32 33.48
N TYR A 255 -8.14 -8.25 32.62
CA TYR A 255 -8.61 -7.92 31.27
C TYR A 255 -10.01 -8.45 30.91
N VAL A 256 -10.54 -7.94 29.78
CA VAL A 256 -11.80 -8.36 29.16
C VAL A 256 -11.71 -8.25 27.62
N GLU A 257 -12.20 -9.25 26.87
CA GLU A 257 -12.34 -9.19 25.39
C GLU A 257 -13.72 -8.60 25.02
N VAL A 258 -13.77 -7.60 24.12
CA VAL A 258 -15.01 -6.92 23.67
C VAL A 258 -15.01 -6.58 22.17
N SER A 259 -16.17 -6.14 21.64
CA SER A 259 -16.31 -5.56 20.30
C SER A 259 -17.11 -4.26 20.34
N PHE A 260 -16.77 -3.31 19.46
CA PHE A 260 -17.47 -2.03 19.31
C PHE A 260 -18.31 -1.93 18.02
N PHE A 261 -18.35 -2.98 17.20
CA PHE A 261 -19.11 -3.02 15.95
C PHE A 261 -20.48 -3.69 16.17
N GLY A 262 -21.56 -3.01 15.77
CA GLY A 262 -22.93 -3.41 16.09
C GLY A 262 -23.41 -2.86 17.44
N LYS A 263 -24.71 -2.54 17.54
CA LYS A 263 -25.35 -2.01 18.76
C LYS A 263 -25.31 -3.05 19.88
N THR A 264 -25.45 -4.32 19.53
CA THR A 264 -25.55 -5.44 20.48
C THR A 264 -24.21 -5.65 21.18
N GLU A 265 -23.09 -5.61 20.45
CA GLU A 265 -21.77 -5.76 21.04
C GLU A 265 -21.29 -4.50 21.79
N ILE A 266 -21.56 -3.26 21.33
CA ILE A 266 -21.18 -2.07 22.12
C ILE A 266 -21.96 -1.96 23.44
N ALA A 267 -23.28 -2.25 23.44
CA ALA A 267 -24.08 -2.26 24.67
C ALA A 267 -23.60 -3.35 25.65
N LYS A 268 -23.23 -4.52 25.13
CA LYS A 268 -22.63 -5.63 25.89
C LYS A 268 -21.23 -5.28 26.41
N ALA A 269 -20.41 -4.60 25.62
CA ALA A 269 -19.07 -4.13 26.01
C ALA A 269 -19.15 -3.17 27.21
N LEU A 270 -19.98 -2.12 27.13
CA LEU A 270 -20.19 -1.17 28.22
C LEU A 270 -20.62 -1.88 29.52
N ARG A 271 -21.59 -2.80 29.44
CA ARG A 271 -22.05 -3.61 30.59
C ARG A 271 -20.95 -4.51 31.17
N MET A 272 -20.21 -5.22 30.33
CA MET A 272 -19.12 -6.12 30.76
C MET A 272 -17.96 -5.36 31.42
N ILE A 273 -17.60 -4.20 30.88
CA ILE A 273 -16.52 -3.34 31.42
C ILE A 273 -16.93 -2.78 32.78
N ALA A 274 -18.15 -2.23 32.92
CA ALA A 274 -18.65 -1.75 34.21
C ALA A 274 -18.77 -2.86 35.27
N GLN A 275 -19.25 -4.06 34.90
CA GLN A 275 -19.30 -5.20 35.82
C GLN A 275 -17.90 -5.62 36.29
N LYS A 276 -16.91 -5.64 35.38
CA LYS A 276 -15.53 -6.04 35.71
C LYS A 276 -14.83 -5.00 36.59
N LEU A 277 -15.09 -3.70 36.37
CA LEU A 277 -14.63 -2.61 37.24
C LEU A 277 -15.23 -2.74 38.66
N GLN A 278 -16.55 -2.91 38.78
CA GLN A 278 -17.22 -3.09 40.07
C GLN A 278 -16.66 -4.26 40.89
N ASN A 279 -16.36 -5.39 40.24
CA ASN A 279 -15.73 -6.55 40.88
C ASN A 279 -14.30 -6.27 41.37
N THR A 280 -13.58 -5.36 40.71
CA THR A 280 -12.21 -4.95 41.09
C THR A 280 -12.22 -3.97 42.25
N GLU A 281 -13.28 -3.17 42.40
CA GLU A 281 -13.37 -2.07 43.37
C GLU A 281 -14.05 -2.42 44.71
N HIS A 282 -14.12 -3.70 45.07
CA HIS A 282 -14.73 -4.20 46.32
C HIS A 282 -14.09 -3.71 47.65
N LYS A 283 -13.17 -2.74 47.58
CA LYS A 283 -12.49 -2.03 48.69
C LYS A 283 -12.70 -0.51 48.71
N ILE A 284 -13.37 0.08 47.73
CA ILE A 284 -13.69 1.53 47.69
C ILE A 284 -15.19 1.70 47.91
N GLN A 285 -15.56 2.70 48.74
CA GLN A 285 -16.97 3.00 49.00
C GLN A 285 -17.60 3.68 47.77
N ASN A 286 -18.43 2.93 47.04
CA ASN A 286 -19.18 3.45 45.91
C ASN A 286 -20.17 4.55 46.35
N THR A 287 -19.82 5.81 46.12
CA THR A 287 -20.76 6.94 46.02
C THR A 287 -20.07 8.16 45.41
N ASP A 288 -20.40 8.48 44.15
CA ASP A 288 -20.23 9.84 43.66
C ASP A 288 -21.16 10.75 44.48
N ARG A 289 -20.57 11.52 45.39
CA ARG A 289 -21.32 12.38 46.33
C ARG A 289 -22.10 13.51 45.65
N GLU A 290 -21.85 13.75 44.36
CA GLU A 290 -22.53 14.79 43.58
C GLU A 290 -23.63 14.24 42.65
N SER A 291 -23.63 12.95 42.28
CA SER A 291 -24.60 12.39 41.31
C SER A 291 -25.45 11.22 41.78
N GLY A 292 -25.08 10.49 42.85
CA GLY A 292 -25.89 9.43 43.48
C GLY A 292 -26.14 8.14 42.67
N LEU A 293 -25.98 8.16 41.34
CA LEU A 293 -26.11 7.01 40.43
C LEU A 293 -24.88 6.08 40.48
N SER A 294 -25.09 4.75 40.36
CA SER A 294 -23.99 3.80 40.22
C SER A 294 -23.44 3.77 38.79
N LEU A 295 -22.22 3.23 38.62
CA LEU A 295 -21.60 3.02 37.29
C LEU A 295 -22.49 2.21 36.34
N ARG A 296 -23.31 1.29 36.88
CA ARG A 296 -24.25 0.49 36.07
C ARG A 296 -25.42 1.33 35.57
N ASP A 297 -25.94 2.21 36.40
CA ASP A 297 -27.09 3.05 36.05
C ASP A 297 -26.69 4.06 34.96
N LYS A 298 -25.49 4.66 35.07
CA LYS A 298 -24.89 5.52 34.03
C LYS A 298 -24.73 4.78 32.69
N VAL A 299 -24.31 3.50 32.72
CA VAL A 299 -24.21 2.66 31.52
C VAL A 299 -25.58 2.40 30.88
N GLU A 300 -26.58 2.00 31.66
CA GLU A 300 -27.92 1.71 31.11
C GLU A 300 -28.62 2.98 30.60
N GLU A 301 -28.39 4.14 31.20
CA GLU A 301 -28.88 5.44 30.71
C GLU A 301 -28.29 5.79 29.34
N VAL A 302 -26.96 5.69 29.18
CA VAL A 302 -26.28 5.92 27.89
C VAL A 302 -26.77 4.94 26.83
N ILE A 303 -26.89 3.64 27.16
CA ILE A 303 -27.39 2.62 26.22
C ILE A 303 -28.84 2.93 25.79
N ALA A 304 -29.75 3.21 26.72
CA ALA A 304 -31.15 3.49 26.41
C ALA A 304 -31.29 4.74 25.51
N ARG A 305 -30.50 5.80 25.80
CA ARG A 305 -30.50 7.04 25.02
C ARG A 305 -29.98 6.83 23.59
N GLU A 306 -28.87 6.10 23.42
CA GLU A 306 -28.32 5.85 22.09
C GLU A 306 -29.11 4.81 21.29
N GLU A 307 -29.74 3.81 21.92
CA GLU A 307 -30.62 2.89 21.22
C GLU A 307 -31.87 3.59 20.65
N VAL A 308 -32.44 4.58 21.36
CA VAL A 308 -33.54 5.41 20.83
C VAL A 308 -33.07 6.27 19.64
N ARG A 309 -31.89 6.92 19.75
CA ARG A 309 -31.29 7.70 18.66
C ARG A 309 -30.99 6.84 17.42
N LEU A 310 -30.40 5.67 17.63
CA LEU A 310 -30.10 4.69 16.59
C LEU A 310 -31.38 4.18 15.91
N ALA A 311 -32.41 3.83 16.68
CA ALA A 311 -33.68 3.34 16.16
C ALA A 311 -34.36 4.36 15.23
N GLU A 312 -34.24 5.66 15.51
CA GLU A 312 -34.72 6.72 14.62
C GLU A 312 -33.89 6.79 13.33
N LYS A 313 -32.56 6.86 13.43
CA LYS A 313 -31.66 6.93 12.27
C LYS A 313 -31.78 5.72 11.34
N LEU A 314 -31.92 4.51 11.89
CA LEU A 314 -32.02 3.28 11.11
C LEU A 314 -33.34 3.10 10.35
N LYS A 315 -34.39 3.91 10.59
CA LYS A 315 -35.62 3.88 9.76
C LYS A 315 -35.31 4.11 8.28
N ASN A 316 -34.35 5.01 8.00
CA ASN A 316 -33.88 5.35 6.66
C ASN A 316 -33.17 4.20 5.92
N TYR A 317 -32.81 3.14 6.64
CA TYR A 317 -32.11 1.96 6.12
C TYR A 317 -32.92 0.67 6.30
N SER A 318 -34.24 0.79 6.53
CA SER A 318 -35.14 -0.35 6.74
C SER A 318 -35.22 -1.33 5.56
N HIS A 319 -34.87 -0.89 4.35
CA HIS A 319 -34.77 -1.72 3.13
C HIS A 319 -33.60 -2.73 3.15
N LEU A 320 -32.65 -2.61 4.09
CA LEU A 320 -31.55 -3.58 4.22
C LEU A 320 -31.97 -4.91 4.87
N ARG A 321 -33.16 -4.95 5.50
CA ARG A 321 -33.64 -6.14 6.21
C ARG A 321 -33.97 -7.28 5.24
N GLY A 322 -33.42 -8.46 5.50
CA GLY A 322 -33.60 -9.65 4.66
C GLY A 322 -32.68 -9.73 3.45
N MET A 323 -31.79 -8.76 3.25
CA MET A 323 -30.69 -8.87 2.28
C MET A 323 -29.66 -9.90 2.73
N LYS A 324 -28.90 -10.46 1.79
CA LYS A 324 -27.92 -11.54 2.00
C LYS A 324 -26.50 -11.03 1.76
N ALA A 325 -25.63 -11.15 2.76
CA ALA A 325 -24.22 -10.76 2.70
C ALA A 325 -23.26 -11.96 2.65
N VAL A 326 -22.20 -11.84 1.86
CA VAL A 326 -20.97 -12.65 2.04
C VAL A 326 -19.96 -11.81 2.80
N LEU A 327 -19.40 -12.37 3.88
CA LEU A 327 -18.45 -11.68 4.74
C LEU A 327 -17.04 -12.28 4.61
N TYR A 328 -16.07 -11.50 4.16
CA TYR A 328 -14.66 -11.91 4.11
C TYR A 328 -13.71 -10.86 4.67
N THR A 329 -13.52 -10.90 5.99
CA THR A 329 -12.62 -9.98 6.72
C THR A 329 -11.33 -10.67 7.20
N GLY A 330 -10.48 -9.91 7.91
CA GLY A 330 -9.31 -10.43 8.60
C GLY A 330 -9.65 -11.13 9.92
N GLY A 331 -10.13 -12.37 9.87
CA GLY A 331 -10.12 -13.30 11.01
C GLY A 331 -10.88 -12.80 12.24
N VAL A 332 -10.14 -12.26 13.22
CA VAL A 332 -10.70 -11.67 14.45
C VAL A 332 -11.70 -10.53 14.18
N LYS A 333 -11.66 -9.86 13.01
CA LYS A 333 -12.69 -8.88 12.64
C LYS A 333 -14.02 -9.50 12.17
N SER A 334 -14.05 -10.79 11.79
CA SER A 334 -15.24 -11.39 11.16
C SER A 334 -16.43 -11.48 12.12
N TRP A 335 -16.22 -11.87 13.38
CA TRP A 335 -17.31 -11.95 14.35
C TRP A 335 -17.89 -10.57 14.73
N SER A 336 -17.06 -9.53 14.77
CA SER A 336 -17.52 -8.16 15.02
C SER A 336 -18.43 -7.62 13.92
N PHE A 337 -18.07 -7.85 12.64
CA PHE A 337 -18.94 -7.46 11.52
C PHE A 337 -20.15 -8.38 11.33
N ILE A 338 -20.14 -9.62 11.84
CA ILE A 338 -21.34 -10.47 11.93
C ILE A 338 -22.41 -9.78 12.78
N SER A 339 -22.08 -9.32 14.00
CA SER A 339 -23.07 -8.62 14.84
C SER A 339 -23.59 -7.35 14.17
N ALA A 340 -22.72 -6.56 13.54
CA ALA A 340 -23.14 -5.33 12.86
C ALA A 340 -24.13 -5.60 11.70
N LEU A 341 -23.93 -6.67 10.93
CA LEU A 341 -24.85 -7.05 9.85
C LEU A 341 -26.20 -7.58 10.40
N LEU A 342 -26.16 -8.43 11.44
CA LEU A 342 -27.37 -8.94 12.10
C LEU A 342 -28.17 -7.81 12.79
N ASP A 343 -27.51 -6.80 13.36
CA ASP A 343 -28.15 -5.64 13.97
C ASP A 343 -28.93 -4.77 12.95
N LEU A 344 -28.54 -4.80 11.67
CA LEU A 344 -29.28 -4.21 10.54
C LEU A 344 -30.37 -5.13 9.98
N GLY A 345 -30.38 -6.42 10.37
CA GLY A 345 -31.27 -7.45 9.84
C GLY A 345 -30.81 -8.06 8.52
N ILE A 346 -29.51 -8.04 8.23
CA ILE A 346 -28.90 -8.63 7.04
C ILE A 346 -28.50 -10.08 7.36
N GLU A 347 -28.94 -11.04 6.54
CA GLU A 347 -28.59 -12.45 6.61
C GLU A 347 -27.16 -12.70 6.10
N ILE A 348 -26.43 -13.64 6.68
CA ILE A 348 -25.01 -13.88 6.35
C ILE A 348 -24.87 -15.29 5.75
N VAL A 349 -24.87 -15.38 4.43
CA VAL A 349 -24.93 -16.66 3.70
C VAL A 349 -23.60 -17.42 3.64
N ALA A 350 -22.48 -16.72 3.80
CA ALA A 350 -21.15 -17.31 3.93
C ALA A 350 -20.18 -16.37 4.66
N ALA A 351 -19.27 -16.94 5.47
CA ALA A 351 -18.25 -16.20 6.19
C ALA A 351 -16.87 -16.87 6.13
N GLY A 352 -15.83 -16.13 5.75
CA GLY A 352 -14.47 -16.66 5.61
C GLY A 352 -13.72 -16.85 6.94
N THR A 353 -13.25 -18.07 7.21
CA THR A 353 -12.55 -18.42 8.47
C THR A 353 -11.04 -18.63 8.33
N LYS A 354 -10.45 -18.55 7.13
CA LYS A 354 -9.01 -18.80 6.83
C LYS A 354 -7.99 -18.06 7.74
N LYS A 355 -8.41 -17.01 8.44
CA LYS A 355 -7.59 -16.13 9.30
C LYS A 355 -8.07 -16.13 10.77
N SER A 356 -9.08 -16.91 11.10
CA SER A 356 -9.72 -17.02 12.41
C SER A 356 -8.96 -18.01 13.31
N THR A 357 -9.03 -17.84 14.63
CA THR A 357 -8.65 -18.90 15.57
C THR A 357 -9.79 -19.91 15.72
N PHE A 358 -9.51 -21.12 16.23
CA PHE A 358 -10.54 -22.16 16.43
C PHE A 358 -11.71 -21.65 17.30
N GLU A 359 -11.40 -20.94 18.38
CA GLU A 359 -12.38 -20.30 19.26
C GLU A 359 -13.18 -19.19 18.56
N ASP A 360 -12.59 -18.50 17.57
CA ASP A 360 -13.34 -17.54 16.75
C ASP A 360 -14.29 -18.26 15.79
N GLU A 361 -13.92 -19.43 15.26
CA GLU A 361 -14.85 -20.27 14.47
C GLU A 361 -16.02 -20.79 15.32
N GLU A 362 -15.79 -21.15 16.59
CA GLU A 362 -16.86 -21.54 17.51
C GLU A 362 -17.78 -20.36 17.85
N LYS A 363 -17.23 -19.17 18.11
CA LYS A 363 -18.02 -17.92 18.24
C LYS A 363 -18.84 -17.65 16.96
N MET A 364 -18.25 -17.82 15.78
CA MET A 364 -18.95 -17.62 14.51
C MET A 364 -20.10 -18.62 14.32
N LYS A 365 -19.91 -19.91 14.63
CA LYS A 365 -20.99 -20.93 14.60
C LYS A 365 -22.13 -20.58 15.57
N ALA A 366 -21.79 -20.20 16.80
CA ALA A 366 -22.76 -19.86 17.84
C ALA A 366 -23.63 -18.64 17.50
N ILE A 367 -23.14 -17.72 16.66
CA ILE A 367 -23.88 -16.52 16.25
C ILE A 367 -24.63 -16.74 14.92
N LEU A 368 -24.08 -17.54 13.99
CA LEU A 368 -24.63 -17.71 12.64
C LEU A 368 -25.64 -18.87 12.49
N GLY A 369 -25.56 -19.90 13.34
CA GLY A 369 -26.34 -21.14 13.18
C GLY A 369 -25.88 -22.01 12.01
N ASP A 370 -26.61 -23.10 11.75
CA ASP A 370 -26.18 -24.17 10.84
C ASP A 370 -26.31 -23.84 9.33
N GLU A 371 -27.03 -22.78 8.94
CA GLU A 371 -27.28 -22.46 7.53
C GLU A 371 -26.14 -21.68 6.84
N ALA A 372 -25.29 -20.99 7.63
CA ALA A 372 -24.23 -20.13 7.13
C ALA A 372 -22.94 -20.90 6.83
N LEU A 373 -22.41 -20.78 5.60
CA LEU A 373 -21.21 -21.52 5.21
C LEU A 373 -19.92 -20.86 5.70
N LEU A 374 -19.25 -21.53 6.63
CA LEU A 374 -17.88 -21.23 7.04
C LEU A 374 -16.87 -21.81 6.03
N ILE A 375 -15.95 -20.99 5.54
CA ILE A 375 -15.06 -21.34 4.43
C ILE A 375 -13.57 -21.05 4.70
N GLU A 376 -12.71 -22.07 4.56
CA GLU A 376 -11.25 -21.92 4.56
C GLU A 376 -10.70 -21.48 3.18
N ASP A 377 -11.39 -21.81 2.07
CA ASP A 377 -11.05 -21.23 0.77
C ASP A 377 -11.84 -19.94 0.49
N VAL A 378 -11.08 -18.90 0.19
CA VAL A 378 -11.49 -17.52 -0.06
C VAL A 378 -10.65 -16.94 -1.20
N THR A 379 -10.23 -17.81 -2.14
CA THR A 379 -9.76 -17.35 -3.45
C THR A 379 -10.85 -16.49 -4.11
N PRO A 380 -10.47 -15.46 -4.90
CA PRO A 380 -11.45 -14.66 -5.65
C PRO A 380 -12.36 -15.50 -6.55
N ALA A 381 -11.87 -16.63 -7.07
CA ALA A 381 -12.69 -17.61 -7.80
C ALA A 381 -13.78 -18.24 -6.92
N ASN A 382 -13.47 -18.66 -5.69
CA ASN A 382 -14.47 -19.20 -4.77
C ASN A 382 -15.44 -18.10 -4.26
N LEU A 383 -14.95 -16.89 -3.98
CA LEU A 383 -15.80 -15.74 -3.62
C LEU A 383 -16.80 -15.41 -4.75
N ARG A 384 -16.33 -15.33 -6.00
CA ARG A 384 -17.17 -15.16 -7.21
C ARG A 384 -18.27 -16.22 -7.30
N ARG A 385 -17.90 -17.49 -7.07
CA ARG A 385 -18.83 -18.62 -7.08
C ARG A 385 -19.90 -18.46 -6.00
N LEU A 386 -19.49 -18.23 -4.76
CA LEU A 386 -20.38 -18.11 -3.61
C LEU A 386 -21.37 -16.95 -3.74
N MET A 387 -20.94 -15.77 -4.19
CA MET A 387 -21.84 -14.63 -4.45
C MET A 387 -22.99 -15.01 -5.40
N LYS A 388 -22.70 -15.79 -6.44
CA LYS A 388 -23.67 -16.21 -7.46
C LYS A 388 -24.54 -17.40 -7.00
N GLU A 389 -23.93 -18.42 -6.41
CA GLU A 389 -24.63 -19.61 -5.90
C GLU A 389 -25.60 -19.27 -4.75
N LYS A 390 -25.20 -18.36 -3.85
CA LYS A 390 -26.02 -17.94 -2.70
C LYS A 390 -26.89 -16.70 -2.96
N LYS A 391 -26.79 -16.09 -4.15
CA LYS A 391 -27.50 -14.85 -4.53
C LYS A 391 -27.33 -13.76 -3.46
N ALA A 392 -26.09 -13.46 -3.12
CA ALA A 392 -25.78 -12.44 -2.12
C ALA A 392 -25.89 -11.04 -2.73
N ASP A 393 -26.57 -10.14 -2.02
CA ASP A 393 -26.78 -8.74 -2.40
C ASP A 393 -25.54 -7.88 -2.16
N VAL A 394 -24.65 -8.27 -1.23
CA VAL A 394 -23.43 -7.48 -0.91
C VAL A 394 -22.24 -8.35 -0.49
N LEU A 395 -21.04 -7.97 -0.95
CA LEU A 395 -19.76 -8.49 -0.48
C LEU A 395 -19.13 -7.51 0.52
N VAL A 396 -19.08 -7.91 1.79
CA VAL A 396 -18.43 -7.14 2.86
C VAL A 396 -17.04 -7.71 3.09
N ALA A 397 -16.01 -7.03 2.60
CA ALA A 397 -14.64 -7.57 2.62
C ALA A 397 -13.58 -6.47 2.60
N GLY A 398 -12.30 -6.83 2.79
CA GLY A 398 -11.21 -5.86 2.68
C GLY A 398 -10.87 -5.44 1.26
N GLY A 399 -10.33 -4.23 1.08
CA GLY A 399 -10.02 -3.57 -0.21
C GLY A 399 -9.27 -4.39 -1.27
N ARG A 400 -8.54 -5.46 -0.88
CA ARG A 400 -8.01 -6.48 -1.83
C ARG A 400 -9.11 -7.05 -2.75
N ASN A 401 -10.35 -7.13 -2.28
CA ASN A 401 -11.49 -7.70 -2.99
C ASN A 401 -12.41 -6.64 -3.62
N LEU A 402 -12.15 -5.34 -3.41
CA LEU A 402 -12.90 -4.23 -4.02
C LEU A 402 -13.00 -4.43 -5.54
N TYR A 403 -11.86 -4.70 -6.17
CA TYR A 403 -11.76 -4.83 -7.62
C TYR A 403 -12.35 -6.15 -8.14
N LEU A 404 -12.38 -7.22 -7.34
CA LEU A 404 -13.18 -8.40 -7.68
C LEU A 404 -14.67 -8.04 -7.74
N ALA A 405 -15.18 -7.30 -6.74
CA ALA A 405 -16.58 -6.95 -6.66
C ALA A 405 -17.00 -5.98 -7.78
N VAL A 406 -16.24 -4.89 -7.97
CA VAL A 406 -16.45 -3.91 -9.05
C VAL A 406 -16.47 -4.58 -10.42
N LYS A 407 -15.53 -5.51 -10.71
CA LYS A 407 -15.44 -6.20 -12.01
C LYS A 407 -16.47 -7.31 -12.22
N GLU A 408 -17.16 -7.75 -11.17
CA GLU A 408 -18.30 -8.68 -11.27
C GLU A 408 -19.67 -7.98 -11.13
N GLY A 409 -19.69 -6.66 -10.90
CA GLY A 409 -20.91 -5.88 -10.68
C GLY A 409 -21.56 -6.11 -9.30
N PHE A 410 -20.81 -6.61 -8.31
CA PHE A 410 -21.32 -6.86 -6.96
C PHE A 410 -21.23 -5.60 -6.08
N PRO A 411 -22.29 -5.25 -5.33
CA PRO A 411 -22.18 -4.29 -4.23
C PRO A 411 -21.10 -4.70 -3.23
N PHE A 412 -20.31 -3.71 -2.81
CA PHE A 412 -19.11 -3.89 -2.00
C PHE A 412 -19.02 -2.84 -0.89
N VAL A 413 -18.54 -3.24 0.29
CA VAL A 413 -18.18 -2.31 1.38
C VAL A 413 -16.84 -2.73 1.96
N ASP A 414 -15.88 -1.79 1.98
CA ASP A 414 -14.57 -2.02 2.62
C ASP A 414 -14.67 -1.90 4.14
N VAL A 415 -14.25 -2.94 4.85
CA VAL A 415 -14.21 -3.06 6.31
C VAL A 415 -12.79 -3.22 6.88
N ASN A 416 -11.76 -3.10 6.04
CA ASN A 416 -10.36 -3.29 6.42
C ASN A 416 -9.68 -1.98 6.86
N GLN A 417 -8.35 -1.98 6.94
CA GLN A 417 -7.52 -0.84 7.32
C GLN A 417 -7.39 0.25 6.24
N GLU A 418 -7.87 0.02 5.01
CA GLU A 418 -7.81 0.99 3.91
C GLU A 418 -9.02 1.94 3.83
N ARG A 419 -10.11 1.64 4.54
CA ARG A 419 -11.40 2.35 4.41
C ARG A 419 -11.35 3.79 4.97
N HIS A 420 -12.32 4.62 4.56
CA HIS A 420 -12.39 6.04 4.91
C HIS A 420 -13.52 6.43 5.89
N ILE A 421 -14.32 5.47 6.37
CA ILE A 421 -15.50 5.71 7.22
C ILE A 421 -15.44 4.90 8.52
N ALA A 422 -15.70 5.55 9.66
CA ALA A 422 -15.81 4.91 10.98
C ALA A 422 -17.08 4.03 11.06
N TYR A 423 -16.94 2.80 11.57
CA TYR A 423 -18.03 1.83 11.77
C TYR A 423 -18.18 1.35 13.21
N ALA A 424 -17.30 1.75 14.13
CA ALA A 424 -17.45 1.48 15.56
C ALA A 424 -18.49 2.41 16.22
N GLY A 425 -19.12 1.91 17.30
CA GLY A 425 -20.14 2.62 18.08
C GLY A 425 -21.52 2.65 17.41
N TYR A 426 -22.49 3.26 18.09
CA TYR A 426 -23.87 3.40 17.59
C TYR A 426 -23.91 4.19 16.26
N GLU A 427 -23.19 5.30 16.15
CA GLU A 427 -23.12 6.08 14.91
C GLU A 427 -22.41 5.31 13.78
N GLY A 428 -21.40 4.52 14.11
CA GLY A 428 -20.70 3.67 13.16
C GLY A 428 -21.60 2.61 12.51
N LEU A 429 -22.61 2.11 13.23
CA LEU A 429 -23.63 1.23 12.65
C LEU A 429 -24.53 1.97 11.63
N VAL A 430 -24.85 3.24 11.87
CA VAL A 430 -25.58 4.09 10.90
C VAL A 430 -24.72 4.34 9.66
N ASN A 431 -23.45 4.70 9.84
CA ASN A 431 -22.50 4.86 8.75
C ASN A 431 -22.35 3.57 7.91
N PHE A 432 -22.28 2.42 8.56
CA PHE A 432 -22.18 1.12 7.89
C PHE A 432 -23.44 0.77 7.09
N ALA A 433 -24.62 1.03 7.66
CA ALA A 433 -25.89 0.92 6.93
C ALA A 433 -25.95 1.85 5.71
N GLU A 434 -25.47 3.09 5.86
CA GLU A 434 -25.40 4.03 4.75
C GLU A 434 -24.45 3.53 3.64
N GLN A 435 -23.25 3.05 3.98
CA GLN A 435 -22.30 2.55 2.98
C GLN A 435 -22.84 1.31 2.24
N ILE A 436 -23.50 0.38 2.93
CA ILE A 436 -24.19 -0.75 2.29
C ILE A 436 -25.30 -0.24 1.36
N SER A 437 -26.16 0.65 1.84
CA SER A 437 -27.26 1.24 1.07
C SER A 437 -26.79 2.01 -0.17
N ASN A 438 -25.73 2.81 -0.05
CA ASN A 438 -25.17 3.59 -1.14
C ASN A 438 -24.46 2.69 -2.16
N SER A 439 -23.78 1.63 -1.72
CA SER A 439 -23.18 0.63 -2.60
C SER A 439 -24.23 -0.13 -3.40
N ILE A 440 -25.26 -0.68 -2.74
CA ILE A 440 -26.37 -1.38 -3.42
C ILE A 440 -27.10 -0.43 -4.37
N ARG A 441 -27.34 0.83 -3.97
CA ARG A 441 -27.93 1.87 -4.84
C ARG A 441 -27.08 2.12 -6.09
N PHE A 442 -25.76 2.28 -5.94
CA PHE A 442 -24.84 2.53 -7.05
C PHE A 442 -24.87 1.39 -8.09
N PHE A 443 -24.72 0.14 -7.67
CA PHE A 443 -24.75 -1.00 -8.60
C PHE A 443 -26.17 -1.33 -9.13
N SER A 444 -27.23 -0.83 -8.48
CA SER A 444 -28.62 -0.96 -8.96
C SER A 444 -29.06 0.16 -9.90
N GLN A 445 -28.33 1.28 -9.97
CA GLN A 445 -28.70 2.46 -10.77
C GLN A 445 -27.86 2.57 -12.04
N LYS A 446 -28.50 3.04 -13.13
CA LYS A 446 -27.77 3.55 -14.30
C LYS A 446 -27.40 5.01 -14.04
N THR A 447 -26.15 5.35 -14.37
CA THR A 447 -25.40 6.48 -13.81
C THR A 447 -25.90 7.86 -14.21
N GLU A 448 -25.92 8.80 -13.26
CA GLU A 448 -25.71 10.24 -13.49
C GLU A 448 -25.11 10.90 -12.23
N ILE A 449 -24.11 11.79 -12.38
CA ILE A 449 -23.36 12.40 -11.27
C ILE A 449 -23.02 13.87 -11.58
N ARG A 450 -23.10 14.76 -10.59
CA ARG A 450 -22.51 16.12 -10.57
C ARG A 450 -21.95 16.45 -9.18
N GLY A 451 -20.97 17.36 -9.10
CA GLY A 451 -20.38 17.86 -7.85
C GLY A 451 -19.73 19.24 -8.02
N GLN A 452 -19.34 19.90 -6.92
CA GLN A 452 -18.74 21.26 -6.89
C GLN A 452 -17.73 21.41 -5.72
N GLY A 453 -16.80 22.38 -5.82
CA GLY A 453 -15.86 22.81 -4.76
C GLY A 453 -16.45 23.92 -3.85
N ALA A 454 -15.70 24.74 -3.11
CA ALA A 454 -14.25 24.91 -2.88
C ALA A 454 -14.06 25.58 -1.48
N GLY A 455 -12.99 26.24 -1.01
CA GLY A 455 -11.66 26.65 -1.53
C GLY A 455 -11.17 27.92 -0.81
N GLY A 456 -9.86 28.08 -0.51
CA GLY A 456 -9.32 29.29 0.15
C GLY A 456 -7.78 29.33 0.29
N LYS A 457 -7.17 30.53 0.17
CA LYS A 457 -5.71 30.77 0.11
C LYS A 457 -5.23 31.72 1.23
N GLY A 458 -3.95 31.66 1.61
CA GLY A 458 -3.31 32.56 2.59
C GLY A 458 -1.79 32.70 2.37
N GLN A 459 -1.18 33.82 2.78
CA GLN A 459 0.23 34.18 2.50
C GLN A 459 1.15 34.13 3.74
N LYS A 460 2.44 33.76 3.54
CA LYS A 460 3.63 34.19 4.33
C LYS A 460 4.96 33.76 3.62
N PRO A 461 6.19 34.07 4.12
CA PRO A 461 7.21 34.73 3.27
C PRO A 461 8.46 33.86 2.90
N GLU A 462 9.63 34.51 2.74
CA GLU A 462 10.79 34.09 1.93
C GLU A 462 11.78 33.08 2.56
N TYR A 463 12.88 32.79 1.85
CA TYR A 463 13.55 31.49 1.83
C TYR A 463 15.06 31.51 2.14
N GLU A 464 15.55 30.36 2.59
CA GLU A 464 16.96 29.95 2.52
C GLU A 464 17.01 28.49 2.02
N ILE A 465 18.02 28.13 1.22
CA ILE A 465 18.22 26.77 0.69
C ILE A 465 19.49 26.18 1.30
N LYS A 466 19.42 24.95 1.81
CA LYS A 466 20.58 24.18 2.29
C LYS A 466 20.52 22.75 1.76
N ASN A 467 21.47 22.40 0.92
CA ASN A 467 21.73 21.01 0.56
C ASN A 467 22.31 20.30 1.80
N LEU A 468 21.68 19.22 2.21
CA LEU A 468 22.16 18.31 3.25
C LEU A 468 22.07 16.90 2.68
N GLN A 469 23.21 16.22 2.56
CA GLN A 469 23.21 14.77 2.46
C GLN A 469 22.67 14.21 3.78
N SER A 470 21.80 13.21 3.67
CA SER A 470 20.99 12.67 4.77
C SER A 470 21.10 11.16 4.74
N GLU A 471 21.42 10.56 5.89
CA GLU A 471 21.51 9.12 6.10
C GLU A 471 20.13 8.49 6.35
N ILE A 472 19.12 9.34 6.56
CA ILE A 472 17.70 8.99 6.57
C ILE A 472 17.02 9.57 5.34
N SER A 473 16.23 8.75 4.63
CA SER A 473 15.18 9.26 3.75
C SER A 473 13.86 9.37 4.50
N ILE A 474 13.21 10.52 4.37
CA ILE A 474 11.96 10.85 5.05
C ILE A 474 10.90 11.14 3.98
N ASN A 475 9.73 10.51 4.06
CA ASN A 475 8.69 10.55 3.02
C ASN A 475 9.27 10.17 1.63
N PRO A 476 9.84 8.96 1.46
CA PRO A 476 10.58 8.58 0.27
C PRO A 476 9.79 8.70 -1.03
N LEU A 477 10.44 9.21 -2.08
CA LEU A 477 9.92 9.18 -3.45
C LEU A 477 10.19 7.83 -4.14
N LYS A 478 11.26 7.14 -3.73
CA LYS A 478 11.78 5.89 -4.31
C LYS A 478 10.88 4.69 -4.03
N HIS A 479 10.69 3.86 -5.05
CA HIS A 479 10.03 2.55 -4.97
C HIS A 479 11.00 1.47 -5.46
N SER A 480 10.81 0.19 -5.08
CA SER A 480 11.83 -0.85 -5.33
C SER A 480 11.72 -1.49 -6.71
N ARG A 481 12.86 -1.97 -7.24
CA ARG A 481 12.93 -2.66 -8.55
C ARG A 481 11.89 -3.78 -8.71
N THR A 482 11.61 -4.51 -7.62
CA THR A 482 10.62 -5.58 -7.59
C THR A 482 9.22 -5.11 -8.00
N ILE A 483 8.81 -3.87 -7.66
CA ILE A 483 7.50 -3.35 -8.07
C ILE A 483 7.47 -2.99 -9.56
N GLY A 484 8.54 -2.39 -10.09
CA GLY A 484 8.66 -2.07 -11.51
C GLY A 484 8.60 -3.31 -12.40
N ALA A 485 9.34 -4.36 -12.03
CA ALA A 485 9.30 -5.64 -12.74
C ALA A 485 7.91 -6.31 -12.66
N ALA A 486 7.24 -6.24 -11.50
CA ALA A 486 5.88 -6.76 -11.34
C ALA A 486 4.84 -5.99 -12.16
N ILE A 487 5.02 -4.69 -12.37
CA ILE A 487 4.19 -3.84 -13.24
C ILE A 487 4.44 -4.17 -14.72
N ALA A 488 5.69 -4.26 -15.17
CA ALA A 488 6.03 -4.64 -16.55
C ALA A 488 5.38 -5.97 -16.96
N LEU A 489 5.41 -6.97 -16.07
CA LEU A 489 4.80 -8.27 -16.28
C LEU A 489 3.25 -8.27 -16.18
N GLN A 490 2.58 -7.15 -15.82
CA GLN A 490 1.12 -7.03 -15.99
C GLN A 490 0.72 -6.77 -17.43
N GLY A 491 1.61 -6.21 -18.26
CA GLY A 491 1.36 -5.81 -19.65
C GLY A 491 1.64 -6.89 -20.69
N ILE A 492 1.88 -8.12 -20.25
CA ILE A 492 2.02 -9.32 -21.08
C ILE A 492 0.84 -10.24 -20.74
N ASP A 493 0.15 -10.79 -21.73
CA ASP A 493 -1.01 -11.67 -21.48
C ASP A 493 -0.58 -13.03 -20.92
N ARG A 494 -1.43 -13.62 -20.06
CA ARG A 494 -1.22 -14.93 -19.40
C ARG A 494 0.11 -15.08 -18.65
N ALA A 495 0.73 -13.98 -18.23
CA ALA A 495 1.96 -13.94 -17.47
C ALA A 495 1.72 -14.07 -15.95
N LEU A 496 2.73 -14.55 -15.23
CA LEU A 496 2.72 -14.64 -13.77
C LEU A 496 4.05 -14.16 -13.17
N PRO A 497 4.10 -12.97 -12.56
CA PRO A 497 5.21 -12.59 -11.69
C PRO A 497 5.12 -13.33 -10.34
N ILE A 498 6.22 -13.96 -9.94
CA ILE A 498 6.40 -14.63 -8.64
C ILE A 498 7.55 -13.92 -7.92
N ILE A 499 7.26 -13.26 -6.80
CA ILE A 499 8.33 -12.65 -5.97
C ILE A 499 8.92 -13.71 -5.06
N HIS A 500 10.19 -14.03 -5.30
CA HIS A 500 10.96 -14.96 -4.50
C HIS A 500 11.54 -14.26 -3.27
N GLY A 501 11.05 -14.64 -2.09
CA GLY A 501 11.32 -13.94 -0.85
C GLY A 501 10.21 -14.06 0.20
N ALA A 502 10.34 -13.26 1.26
CA ALA A 502 9.34 -13.18 2.32
C ALA A 502 7.99 -12.65 1.80
N GLN A 503 6.89 -13.20 2.32
CA GLN A 503 5.54 -12.97 1.80
C GLN A 503 5.11 -11.48 1.77
N GLY A 504 5.67 -10.65 2.67
CA GLY A 504 5.35 -9.23 2.79
C GLY A 504 5.66 -8.41 1.53
N CYS A 505 6.76 -8.70 0.83
CA CYS A 505 7.16 -7.96 -0.37
C CYS A 505 6.07 -8.06 -1.45
N SER A 506 5.53 -9.26 -1.67
CA SER A 506 4.43 -9.50 -2.60
C SER A 506 3.10 -8.91 -2.14
N PHE A 507 2.79 -8.95 -0.83
CA PHE A 507 1.55 -8.36 -0.31
C PHE A 507 1.53 -6.84 -0.47
N LEU A 508 2.58 -6.15 -0.03
CA LEU A 508 2.68 -4.70 -0.06
C LEU A 508 2.70 -4.17 -1.50
N ALA A 509 3.56 -4.75 -2.36
CA ALA A 509 3.58 -4.44 -3.79
C ALA A 509 2.21 -4.63 -4.45
N LYS A 510 1.52 -5.76 -4.20
CA LYS A 510 0.18 -6.02 -4.74
C LYS A 510 -0.83 -4.95 -4.32
N VAL A 511 -0.85 -4.57 -3.05
CA VAL A 511 -1.77 -3.53 -2.53
C VAL A 511 -1.49 -2.18 -3.21
N LEU A 512 -0.23 -1.79 -3.37
CA LEU A 512 0.11 -0.49 -3.97
C LEU A 512 -0.20 -0.42 -5.47
N ILE A 513 0.19 -1.44 -6.25
CA ILE A 513 -0.14 -1.53 -7.68
C ILE A 513 -1.66 -1.54 -7.88
N THR A 514 -2.41 -2.33 -7.09
CA THR A 514 -3.88 -2.39 -7.17
C THR A 514 -4.55 -1.09 -6.72
N LYS A 515 -3.99 -0.33 -5.76
CA LYS A 515 -4.48 1.03 -5.41
C LYS A 515 -4.28 2.02 -6.56
N HIS A 516 -3.16 1.95 -7.27
CA HIS A 516 -2.83 2.87 -8.37
C HIS A 516 -3.67 2.60 -9.64
N PHE A 517 -3.57 1.39 -10.19
CA PHE A 517 -4.25 1.05 -11.45
C PHE A 517 -5.75 0.79 -11.28
N ARG A 518 -6.22 0.59 -10.04
CA ARG A 518 -7.62 0.26 -9.72
C ARG A 518 -8.09 -1.06 -10.36
N GLU A 519 -7.17 -2.02 -10.42
CA GLU A 519 -7.35 -3.30 -11.13
C GLU A 519 -6.88 -4.53 -10.31
N PRO A 520 -7.38 -5.74 -10.60
CA PRO A 520 -6.79 -6.98 -10.14
C PRO A 520 -5.38 -7.19 -10.72
N VAL A 521 -4.39 -7.23 -9.84
CA VAL A 521 -2.97 -7.47 -10.19
C VAL A 521 -2.64 -8.95 -10.05
N ALA A 522 -2.05 -9.54 -11.08
CA ALA A 522 -1.48 -10.89 -11.03
C ALA A 522 -0.13 -10.83 -10.33
N LEU A 523 0.02 -11.49 -9.17
CA LEU A 523 1.26 -11.51 -8.39
C LEU A 523 1.19 -12.61 -7.34
N ALA A 524 2.25 -13.43 -7.29
CA ALA A 524 2.43 -14.53 -6.34
C ALA A 524 3.75 -14.37 -5.54
N SER A 525 4.03 -15.32 -4.63
CA SER A 525 5.27 -15.36 -3.85
C SER A 525 5.60 -16.77 -3.38
N THR A 526 6.90 -17.04 -3.20
CA THR A 526 7.41 -18.29 -2.63
C THR A 526 7.30 -18.36 -1.10
N LYS A 527 7.13 -17.20 -0.43
CA LYS A 527 6.87 -17.07 1.02
C LYS A 527 7.96 -17.69 1.90
N LEU A 528 9.20 -17.24 1.71
CA LEU A 528 10.32 -17.72 2.52
C LEU A 528 10.16 -17.37 4.01
N PHE A 529 10.35 -18.36 4.86
CA PHE A 529 10.44 -18.27 6.32
C PHE A 529 11.88 -18.56 6.78
N THR A 530 12.15 -18.40 8.08
CA THR A 530 13.46 -18.67 8.70
C THR A 530 14.04 -20.03 8.30
N GLU A 531 13.21 -21.08 8.22
CA GLU A 531 13.65 -22.42 7.84
C GLU A 531 14.19 -22.46 6.40
N ASP A 532 13.54 -21.76 5.45
CA ASP A 532 14.00 -21.69 4.05
C ASP A 532 15.27 -20.81 3.91
N VAL A 533 15.35 -19.75 4.72
CA VAL A 533 16.52 -18.85 4.77
C VAL A 533 17.77 -19.59 5.29
N VAL A 534 17.62 -20.52 6.23
CA VAL A 534 18.73 -21.33 6.78
C VAL A 534 19.05 -22.55 5.91
N MET A 535 18.04 -23.26 5.39
CA MET A 535 18.23 -24.58 4.77
C MET A 535 18.38 -24.54 3.23
N GLY A 536 18.00 -23.43 2.58
CA GLY A 536 17.92 -23.31 1.12
C GLY A 536 16.50 -23.05 0.64
N SER A 537 16.37 -22.28 -0.45
CA SER A 537 15.09 -21.71 -0.89
C SER A 537 14.84 -21.82 -2.40
N ASP A 538 15.84 -22.20 -3.19
CA ASP A 538 15.78 -22.37 -4.64
C ASP A 538 14.66 -23.34 -5.08
N GLU A 539 14.46 -24.45 -4.35
CA GLU A 539 13.39 -25.40 -4.63
C GLU A 539 11.98 -24.80 -4.42
N ASN A 540 11.82 -23.80 -3.55
CA ASN A 540 10.52 -23.17 -3.32
C ASN A 540 10.06 -22.39 -4.55
N ALA A 541 10.99 -21.80 -5.31
CA ALA A 541 10.71 -21.18 -6.60
C ALA A 541 10.28 -22.23 -7.65
N ILE A 542 10.97 -23.37 -7.70
CA ILE A 542 10.60 -24.50 -8.58
C ILE A 542 9.18 -24.99 -8.28
N LYS A 543 8.91 -25.31 -7.00
CA LYS A 543 7.63 -25.84 -6.53
C LYS A 543 6.46 -24.90 -6.82
N VAL A 544 6.59 -23.62 -6.47
CA VAL A 544 5.50 -22.65 -6.68
C VAL A 544 5.27 -22.40 -8.16
N ALA A 545 6.31 -22.34 -9.00
CA ALA A 545 6.13 -22.27 -10.45
C ALA A 545 5.37 -23.51 -10.97
N GLN A 546 5.74 -24.73 -10.57
CA GLN A 546 5.05 -25.97 -10.96
C GLN A 546 3.56 -25.97 -10.56
N GLU A 547 3.23 -25.58 -9.33
CA GLU A 547 1.83 -25.50 -8.89
C GLU A 547 0.97 -24.55 -9.75
N PHE A 548 1.54 -23.46 -10.27
CA PHE A 548 0.83 -22.56 -11.19
C PHE A 548 0.80 -23.07 -12.64
N ILE A 549 1.86 -23.73 -13.11
CA ILE A 549 1.91 -24.41 -14.42
C ILE A 549 0.79 -25.45 -14.50
N GLU A 550 0.61 -26.26 -13.46
CA GLU A 550 -0.44 -27.30 -13.39
C GLU A 550 -1.85 -26.75 -13.28
N LYS A 551 -2.06 -25.68 -12.48
CA LYS A 551 -3.41 -25.22 -12.10
C LYS A 551 -3.96 -24.08 -12.97
N GLN A 552 -3.09 -23.27 -13.60
CA GLN A 552 -3.48 -22.02 -14.29
C GLN A 552 -2.90 -21.89 -15.70
N HIS A 553 -1.90 -22.70 -16.06
CA HIS A 553 -1.27 -22.73 -17.39
C HIS A 553 -0.79 -21.35 -17.91
N PRO A 554 -0.02 -20.55 -17.14
CA PRO A 554 0.59 -19.31 -17.64
C PRO A 554 1.48 -19.58 -18.87
N GLU A 555 1.51 -18.65 -19.81
CA GLU A 555 2.43 -18.69 -20.96
C GLU A 555 3.83 -18.18 -20.58
N LEU A 556 3.90 -17.23 -19.65
CA LEU A 556 5.15 -16.68 -19.11
C LEU A 556 5.14 -16.70 -17.58
N ILE A 557 6.23 -17.13 -16.96
CA ILE A 557 6.50 -16.96 -15.52
C ILE A 557 7.76 -16.13 -15.36
N GLY A 558 7.64 -14.99 -14.69
CA GLY A 558 8.78 -14.18 -14.27
C GLY A 558 9.05 -14.40 -12.79
N ILE A 559 10.18 -15.00 -12.46
CA ILE A 559 10.62 -15.11 -11.07
C ILE A 559 11.44 -13.87 -10.75
N LEU A 560 10.96 -13.06 -9.81
CA LEU A 560 11.56 -11.80 -9.39
C LEU A 560 12.28 -12.01 -8.06
N THR A 561 13.56 -11.72 -7.98
CA THR A 561 14.32 -11.80 -6.72
C THR A 561 14.00 -10.60 -5.83
N SER A 562 13.80 -10.82 -4.53
CA SER A 562 13.76 -9.72 -3.55
C SER A 562 15.13 -9.51 -2.91
N GLY A 563 15.33 -8.40 -2.20
CA GLY A 563 16.58 -8.15 -1.45
C GLY A 563 16.97 -9.27 -0.47
N LEU A 564 16.01 -10.03 0.07
CA LEU A 564 16.30 -11.23 0.88
C LEU A 564 16.94 -12.36 0.05
N SER A 565 16.48 -12.55 -1.19
CA SER A 565 16.99 -13.57 -2.11
C SER A 565 18.38 -13.23 -2.64
N GLU A 566 18.63 -11.95 -2.93
CA GLU A 566 19.92 -11.50 -3.48
C GLU A 566 21.02 -11.53 -2.41
N VAL A 567 20.75 -11.01 -1.21
CA VAL A 567 21.73 -11.04 -0.09
C VAL A 567 22.03 -12.47 0.39
N LYS A 568 21.07 -13.39 0.25
CA LYS A 568 21.29 -14.83 0.50
C LYS A 568 22.05 -15.55 -0.62
N GLY A 569 22.08 -14.99 -1.84
CA GLY A 569 22.74 -15.59 -3.01
C GLY A 569 22.00 -16.77 -3.64
N ASP A 570 20.66 -16.78 -3.61
CA ASP A 570 19.83 -17.86 -4.17
C ASP A 570 20.05 -18.02 -5.69
N ASN A 571 20.31 -19.25 -6.15
CA ASN A 571 20.65 -19.52 -7.55
C ASN A 571 19.40 -19.70 -8.42
N ILE A 572 18.58 -18.65 -8.50
CA ILE A 572 17.33 -18.65 -9.28
C ILE A 572 17.60 -18.83 -10.78
N SER A 573 18.74 -18.36 -11.28
CA SER A 573 19.21 -18.66 -12.65
C SER A 573 19.52 -20.15 -12.87
N GLY A 574 19.85 -20.92 -11.82
CA GLY A 574 19.91 -22.38 -11.80
C GLY A 574 18.51 -23.00 -11.74
N ALA A 575 17.68 -22.59 -10.77
CA ALA A 575 16.30 -23.09 -10.61
C ALA A 575 15.46 -22.92 -11.89
N VAL A 576 15.65 -21.83 -12.65
CA VAL A 576 15.00 -21.60 -13.94
C VAL A 576 15.50 -22.53 -15.05
N LYS A 577 16.77 -22.97 -15.03
CA LYS A 577 17.29 -23.99 -15.97
C LYS A 577 16.65 -25.35 -15.66
N ASP A 578 16.61 -25.73 -14.39
CA ASP A 578 15.95 -26.95 -13.92
C ASP A 578 14.45 -26.97 -14.29
N LEU A 579 13.74 -25.87 -14.08
CA LEU A 579 12.35 -25.72 -14.50
C LEU A 579 12.16 -25.89 -16.02
N LYS A 580 13.06 -25.34 -16.86
CA LYS A 580 13.03 -25.49 -18.32
C LYS A 580 13.31 -26.92 -18.79
N ILE A 581 14.12 -27.67 -18.05
CA ILE A 581 14.36 -29.10 -18.30
C ILE A 581 13.11 -29.92 -17.91
N ARG A 582 12.44 -29.56 -16.81
CA ARG A 582 11.25 -30.26 -16.27
C ARG A 582 9.94 -29.89 -16.98
N ASN A 583 9.84 -28.72 -17.62
CA ASN A 583 8.63 -28.25 -18.31
C ASN A 583 8.93 -27.44 -19.59
N GLN A 584 8.26 -27.80 -20.68
CA GLN A 584 8.33 -27.10 -21.98
C GLN A 584 7.04 -26.28 -22.30
N LYS A 585 6.01 -26.30 -21.45
CA LYS A 585 4.70 -25.68 -21.74
C LYS A 585 4.59 -24.18 -21.43
N SER A 586 5.51 -23.65 -20.64
CA SER A 586 5.49 -22.27 -20.17
C SER A 586 6.89 -21.68 -20.29
N LYS A 587 7.01 -20.46 -20.77
CA LYS A 587 8.27 -19.71 -20.79
C LYS A 587 8.59 -19.24 -19.39
N ILE A 588 9.85 -19.35 -18.97
CA ILE A 588 10.26 -19.01 -17.60
C ILE A 588 11.51 -18.13 -17.65
N ILE A 589 11.49 -17.01 -16.95
CA ILE A 589 12.60 -16.05 -16.86
C ILE A 589 12.94 -15.78 -15.39
N ASN A 590 14.21 -15.49 -15.13
CA ASN A 590 14.66 -14.85 -13.89
C ASN A 590 14.78 -13.34 -14.17
N VAL A 591 14.39 -12.50 -13.22
CA VAL A 591 14.63 -11.05 -13.25
C VAL A 591 15.27 -10.67 -11.92
N SER A 592 16.53 -10.21 -11.98
CA SER A 592 17.21 -9.70 -10.80
C SER A 592 16.64 -8.33 -10.42
N THR A 593 16.08 -8.24 -9.22
CA THR A 593 15.49 -7.01 -8.66
C THR A 593 15.93 -6.76 -7.21
N PRO A 594 17.26 -6.62 -6.93
CA PRO A 594 17.74 -6.20 -5.62
C PRO A 594 17.08 -4.88 -5.22
N ASP A 595 16.39 -4.88 -4.08
CA ASP A 595 15.64 -3.71 -3.60
C ASP A 595 16.55 -2.59 -3.06
N TYR A 596 17.86 -2.82 -2.98
CA TYR A 596 18.92 -1.92 -2.48
C TYR A 596 19.70 -1.18 -3.59
N ASP A 597 19.39 -1.44 -4.86
CA ASP A 597 20.00 -0.77 -6.01
C ASP A 597 18.89 -0.26 -6.96
N GLY A 598 19.06 0.94 -7.53
CA GLY A 598 18.09 1.63 -8.38
C GLY A 598 16.72 1.90 -7.74
N GLY A 599 15.74 2.21 -8.58
CA GLY A 599 14.34 2.46 -8.24
C GLY A 599 13.37 1.62 -9.07
N MET A 600 12.21 2.20 -9.44
CA MET A 600 11.15 1.49 -10.15
C MET A 600 11.43 1.35 -11.65
N GLU A 601 11.94 2.40 -12.30
CA GLU A 601 12.15 2.42 -13.76
C GLU A 601 13.19 1.36 -14.20
N GLU A 602 14.26 1.19 -13.43
CA GLU A 602 15.32 0.20 -13.68
C GLU A 602 14.83 -1.23 -13.48
N GLY A 603 13.94 -1.45 -12.49
CA GLY A 603 13.30 -2.76 -12.28
C GLY A 603 12.32 -3.13 -13.39
N TYR A 604 11.56 -2.14 -13.88
CA TYR A 604 10.70 -2.29 -15.06
C TYR A 604 11.54 -2.60 -16.30
N ALA A 605 12.66 -1.88 -16.51
CA ALA A 605 13.60 -2.16 -17.60
C ALA A 605 14.22 -3.56 -17.54
N ASN A 606 14.73 -4.00 -16.38
CA ASN A 606 15.28 -5.35 -16.17
C ASN A 606 14.27 -6.44 -16.57
N ALA A 607 12.97 -6.26 -16.31
CA ALA A 607 11.95 -7.23 -16.70
C ALA A 607 11.70 -7.27 -18.21
N VAL A 608 11.68 -6.11 -18.89
CA VAL A 608 11.57 -6.03 -20.36
C VAL A 608 12.79 -6.66 -21.03
N GLU A 609 13.98 -6.41 -20.48
CA GLU A 609 15.25 -6.98 -20.93
C GLU A 609 15.25 -8.50 -20.82
N ALA A 610 14.93 -9.07 -19.66
CA ALA A 610 14.84 -10.52 -19.46
C ALA A 610 13.77 -11.18 -20.36
N VAL A 611 12.67 -10.49 -20.67
CA VAL A 611 11.67 -10.94 -21.65
C VAL A 611 12.26 -10.94 -23.06
N LEU A 612 12.94 -9.89 -23.48
CA LEU A 612 13.57 -9.79 -24.80
C LEU A 612 14.73 -10.77 -24.99
N GLU A 613 15.57 -10.98 -23.96
CA GLU A 613 16.60 -12.02 -23.91
C GLU A 613 16.01 -13.42 -24.10
N SER A 614 14.80 -13.67 -23.57
CA SER A 614 14.16 -14.97 -23.66
C SER A 614 13.70 -15.35 -25.08
N ILE A 615 13.56 -14.40 -26.02
CA ILE A 615 13.22 -14.65 -27.44
C ILE A 615 14.24 -15.64 -28.05
N GLU A 616 13.81 -16.55 -28.91
CA GLU A 616 14.73 -17.56 -29.47
C GLU A 616 15.83 -16.96 -30.36
N ASN A 617 17.04 -17.51 -30.28
CA ASN A 617 18.22 -17.05 -31.04
C ASN A 617 18.12 -17.45 -32.53
N VAL A 618 17.46 -16.63 -33.34
CA VAL A 618 17.57 -16.69 -34.81
C VAL A 618 18.89 -16.06 -35.25
N PRO A 619 19.73 -16.71 -36.08
CA PRO A 619 21.01 -16.14 -36.52
C PRO A 619 20.84 -14.79 -37.24
N THR A 620 21.67 -13.81 -36.86
CA THR A 620 21.68 -12.46 -37.43
C THR A 620 21.68 -12.48 -38.96
N GLY A 621 20.73 -11.78 -39.56
CA GLY A 621 20.56 -11.71 -41.03
C GLY A 621 19.69 -12.80 -41.66
N LYS A 622 19.27 -13.85 -40.92
CA LYS A 622 18.33 -14.87 -41.46
C LYS A 622 16.86 -14.55 -41.22
N THR A 623 16.52 -13.71 -40.25
CA THR A 623 15.13 -13.33 -39.95
C THR A 623 14.59 -12.36 -41.03
N ARG A 624 13.80 -12.88 -41.98
CA ARG A 624 13.12 -12.03 -42.99
C ARG A 624 12.23 -11.02 -42.27
N LYS A 625 12.51 -9.73 -42.47
CA LYS A 625 11.73 -8.64 -41.87
C LYS A 625 10.33 -8.56 -42.45
N VAL A 626 9.37 -8.18 -41.60
CA VAL A 626 7.94 -8.08 -41.95
C VAL A 626 7.58 -6.62 -42.17
N THR A 627 7.28 -6.27 -43.43
CA THR A 627 7.11 -4.88 -43.85
C THR A 627 5.97 -4.17 -43.12
N GLY A 628 6.30 -3.00 -42.58
CA GLY A 628 5.42 -2.15 -41.79
C GLY A 628 5.28 -2.58 -40.32
N ARG A 629 5.91 -3.66 -39.86
CA ARG A 629 5.94 -4.02 -38.42
C ARG A 629 7.07 -3.29 -37.70
N ILE A 630 6.71 -2.57 -36.64
CA ILE A 630 7.67 -1.93 -35.73
C ILE A 630 7.47 -2.44 -34.31
N ASN A 631 8.57 -2.55 -33.57
CA ASN A 631 8.55 -2.75 -32.12
C ASN A 631 8.34 -1.39 -31.44
N VAL A 632 7.73 -1.41 -30.26
CA VAL A 632 7.60 -0.24 -29.40
C VAL A 632 7.96 -0.67 -27.97
N LEU A 633 9.00 -0.08 -27.40
CA LEU A 633 9.41 -0.30 -26.02
C LEU A 633 8.98 0.91 -25.19
N ALA A 634 8.11 0.69 -24.21
CA ALA A 634 7.31 1.74 -23.59
C ALA A 634 7.52 1.78 -22.07
N GLY A 635 8.11 2.88 -21.58
CA GLY A 635 8.53 3.07 -20.20
C GLY A 635 7.39 3.18 -19.18
N SER A 636 7.73 2.97 -17.90
CA SER A 636 6.76 2.88 -16.80
C SER A 636 6.03 4.18 -16.43
N HIS A 637 6.42 5.31 -17.04
CA HIS A 637 5.84 6.63 -16.80
C HIS A 637 4.50 6.87 -17.53
N LEU A 638 4.13 6.01 -18.49
CA LEU A 638 2.91 6.10 -19.28
C LEU A 638 1.69 5.54 -18.53
N THR A 639 0.50 6.13 -18.72
CA THR A 639 -0.75 5.55 -18.20
C THR A 639 -1.23 4.40 -19.11
N PRO A 640 -2.07 3.47 -18.63
CA PRO A 640 -2.71 2.45 -19.48
C PRO A 640 -3.40 3.01 -20.73
N ALA A 641 -4.09 4.15 -20.61
CA ALA A 641 -4.70 4.83 -21.75
C ALA A 641 -3.70 5.32 -22.79
N ASP A 642 -2.48 5.69 -22.39
CA ASP A 642 -1.41 6.11 -23.30
C ASP A 642 -0.93 4.95 -24.20
N PHE A 643 -0.99 3.69 -23.77
CA PHE A 643 -0.66 2.53 -24.62
C PHE A 643 -1.68 2.35 -25.76
N THR A 644 -2.97 2.51 -25.44
CA THR A 644 -4.06 2.49 -26.44
C THR A 644 -3.96 3.67 -27.41
N GLU A 645 -3.64 4.87 -26.91
CA GLU A 645 -3.40 6.06 -27.72
C GLU A 645 -2.20 5.89 -28.67
N LEU A 646 -1.08 5.41 -28.14
CA LEU A 646 0.17 5.15 -28.87
C LEU A 646 -0.03 4.12 -29.98
N ARG A 647 -0.79 3.05 -29.71
CA ARG A 647 -1.21 2.06 -30.71
C ARG A 647 -1.98 2.71 -31.85
N GLY A 648 -3.01 3.51 -31.52
CA GLY A 648 -3.82 4.24 -32.51
C GLY A 648 -3.02 5.25 -33.34
N MET A 649 -2.09 5.99 -32.72
CA MET A 649 -1.16 6.88 -33.43
C MET A 649 -0.36 6.13 -34.49
N ILE A 650 0.26 5.00 -34.14
CA ILE A 650 1.12 4.24 -35.06
C ILE A 650 0.30 3.57 -36.17
N GLU A 651 -0.84 2.97 -35.82
CA GLU A 651 -1.72 2.28 -36.78
C GLU A 651 -2.35 3.25 -37.81
N SER A 652 -2.51 4.54 -37.47
CA SER A 652 -2.96 5.57 -38.42
C SER A 652 -2.03 5.76 -39.63
N PHE A 653 -0.73 5.54 -39.46
CA PHE A 653 0.27 5.52 -40.55
C PHE A 653 0.29 4.18 -41.30
N GLY A 654 -0.58 3.22 -40.95
CA GLY A 654 -0.63 1.87 -41.51
C GLY A 654 0.54 0.97 -41.09
N LEU A 655 1.29 1.37 -40.07
CA LEU A 655 2.30 0.56 -39.40
C LEU A 655 1.60 -0.39 -38.41
N LYS A 656 2.31 -1.44 -37.99
CA LYS A 656 1.82 -2.48 -37.08
C LYS A 656 2.68 -2.50 -35.83
N PRO A 657 2.24 -1.85 -34.72
CA PRO A 657 3.01 -1.78 -33.48
C PRO A 657 2.90 -3.09 -32.68
N VAL A 658 4.07 -3.64 -32.35
CA VAL A 658 4.23 -4.69 -31.34
C VAL A 658 4.79 -4.02 -30.08
N ILE A 659 3.93 -3.79 -29.08
CA ILE A 659 4.23 -2.94 -27.91
C ILE A 659 4.61 -3.82 -26.72
N LEU A 660 5.75 -3.56 -26.08
CA LEU A 660 6.24 -4.31 -24.92
C LEU A 660 6.79 -3.36 -23.83
N PRO A 661 6.29 -3.44 -22.58
CA PRO A 661 5.01 -4.03 -22.17
C PRO A 661 3.82 -3.32 -22.82
N ASP A 662 2.63 -3.92 -22.81
CA ASP A 662 1.39 -3.25 -23.18
C ASP A 662 0.47 -3.14 -21.96
N LEU A 663 0.60 -2.05 -21.19
CA LEU A 663 -0.19 -1.82 -19.98
C LEU A 663 -1.64 -1.40 -20.26
N SER A 664 -2.09 -1.32 -21.52
CA SER A 664 -3.50 -1.00 -21.86
C SER A 664 -4.50 -1.90 -21.14
N ALA A 665 -4.11 -3.14 -20.81
CA ALA A 665 -4.89 -4.07 -19.99
C ALA A 665 -5.24 -3.59 -18.56
N LEU A 666 -4.72 -2.44 -18.13
CA LEU A 666 -4.98 -1.81 -16.82
C LEU A 666 -5.85 -0.54 -16.92
N ASP A 667 -6.45 -0.28 -18.09
CA ASP A 667 -7.29 0.90 -18.39
C ASP A 667 -8.70 0.87 -17.76
N GLY A 668 -9.19 -0.31 -17.39
CA GLY A 668 -10.59 -0.56 -17.01
C GLY A 668 -11.22 -1.77 -17.71
N SER A 669 -10.61 -2.31 -18.77
CA SER A 669 -11.15 -3.35 -19.64
C SER A 669 -11.26 -4.76 -19.05
N ARG A 670 -10.30 -5.17 -18.19
CA ARG A 670 -10.24 -6.52 -17.57
C ARG A 670 -11.58 -6.95 -16.96
N GLN A 671 -12.03 -8.17 -17.24
CA GLN A 671 -13.30 -8.72 -16.75
C GLN A 671 -13.08 -9.81 -15.68
N GLY A 672 -13.77 -9.69 -14.55
CA GLY A 672 -13.62 -10.59 -13.40
C GLY A 672 -12.23 -10.60 -12.77
N PHE A 673 -11.83 -11.74 -12.19
CA PHE A 673 -10.51 -11.95 -11.59
C PHE A 673 -9.78 -13.13 -12.23
N SER A 674 -8.48 -12.95 -12.49
CA SER A 674 -7.54 -14.00 -12.87
C SER A 674 -6.31 -13.97 -11.95
N PRO A 675 -5.72 -15.13 -11.58
CA PRO A 675 -4.47 -15.18 -10.81
C PRO A 675 -3.22 -14.93 -11.67
N ILE A 676 -3.34 -15.11 -12.99
CA ILE A 676 -2.36 -14.71 -14.02
C ILE A 676 -2.85 -13.41 -14.70
N SER A 677 -1.98 -12.66 -15.37
CA SER A 677 -2.40 -11.45 -16.10
C SER A 677 -3.37 -11.78 -17.23
N SER A 678 -4.09 -10.77 -17.69
CA SER A 678 -5.08 -10.90 -18.77
C SER A 678 -5.06 -9.64 -19.64
N GLY A 679 -4.94 -9.82 -20.95
CA GLY A 679 -4.67 -8.73 -21.89
C GLY A 679 -3.24 -8.21 -21.83
N GLY A 680 -2.90 -7.32 -22.75
CA GLY A 680 -1.53 -6.91 -23.05
C GLY A 680 -0.95 -7.73 -24.22
N ILE A 681 0.36 -7.65 -24.43
CA ILE A 681 1.02 -8.36 -25.54
C ILE A 681 1.09 -9.86 -25.27
N GLY A 682 0.70 -10.70 -26.26
CA GLY A 682 0.78 -12.16 -26.13
C GLY A 682 2.22 -12.67 -26.29
N VAL A 683 2.59 -13.75 -25.59
CA VAL A 683 3.98 -14.28 -25.64
C VAL A 683 4.40 -14.67 -27.07
N ASN A 684 3.47 -15.23 -27.86
CA ASN A 684 3.67 -15.53 -29.27
C ASN A 684 3.90 -14.27 -30.15
N GLU A 685 3.42 -13.09 -29.74
CA GLU A 685 3.63 -11.83 -30.44
C GLU A 685 5.02 -11.25 -30.13
N ILE A 686 5.51 -11.43 -28.90
CA ILE A 686 6.87 -11.04 -28.46
C ILE A 686 7.94 -11.73 -29.33
N GLU A 687 7.80 -13.02 -29.65
CA GLU A 687 8.72 -13.71 -30.57
C GLU A 687 8.79 -13.02 -31.94
N THR A 688 7.69 -12.38 -32.39
CA THR A 688 7.66 -11.69 -33.69
C THR A 688 8.46 -10.39 -33.71
N MET A 689 8.87 -9.85 -32.55
CA MET A 689 9.67 -8.63 -32.44
C MET A 689 11.03 -8.75 -33.12
N ALA A 690 11.61 -9.96 -33.17
CA ALA A 690 12.85 -10.25 -33.91
C ALA A 690 12.70 -10.04 -35.44
N ALA A 691 11.46 -10.09 -35.96
CA ALA A 691 11.14 -9.91 -37.38
C ALA A 691 10.67 -8.48 -37.73
N SER A 692 10.60 -7.55 -36.77
CA SER A 692 10.25 -6.14 -37.02
C SER A 692 11.39 -5.37 -37.70
N GLU A 693 11.02 -4.36 -38.50
CA GLU A 693 11.96 -3.55 -39.28
C GLU A 693 12.68 -2.49 -38.43
N PHE A 694 12.01 -1.95 -37.41
CA PHE A 694 12.50 -0.88 -36.55
C PHE A 694 11.97 -1.01 -35.11
N THR A 695 12.63 -0.39 -34.14
CA THR A 695 12.16 -0.27 -32.75
C THR A 695 12.03 1.19 -32.35
N VAL A 696 10.82 1.61 -31.98
CA VAL A 696 10.58 2.87 -31.26
C VAL A 696 10.82 2.61 -29.78
N VAL A 697 11.47 3.55 -29.09
CA VAL A 697 11.76 3.48 -27.65
C VAL A 697 11.23 4.76 -27.00
N ILE A 698 10.45 4.64 -25.94
CA ILE A 698 9.79 5.77 -25.26
C ILE A 698 10.16 5.73 -23.77
N GLY A 699 10.80 6.82 -23.32
CA GLY A 699 11.58 6.82 -22.08
C GLY A 699 13.02 6.37 -22.33
N MET A 700 13.96 6.98 -21.61
CA MET A 700 15.38 6.66 -21.67
C MET A 700 15.69 5.36 -20.91
N SER A 701 14.92 5.04 -19.86
CA SER A 701 14.98 3.74 -19.17
C SER A 701 14.86 2.54 -20.12
N MET A 702 14.12 2.69 -21.22
CA MET A 702 13.87 1.63 -22.21
C MET A 702 14.99 1.45 -23.25
N GLU A 703 16.04 2.28 -23.25
CA GLU A 703 17.13 2.10 -24.23
C GLU A 703 17.93 0.81 -23.99
N ARG A 704 18.19 0.43 -22.73
CA ARG A 704 18.93 -0.81 -22.42
C ARG A 704 18.21 -2.06 -22.97
N PRO A 705 16.89 -2.26 -22.75
CA PRO A 705 16.09 -3.23 -23.49
C PRO A 705 16.19 -3.13 -25.03
N ALA A 706 16.26 -1.92 -25.59
CA ALA A 706 16.40 -1.73 -27.05
C ALA A 706 17.76 -2.20 -27.61
N ARG A 707 18.84 -2.11 -26.81
CA ARG A 707 20.18 -2.62 -27.17
C ARG A 707 20.15 -4.13 -27.42
N VAL A 708 19.40 -4.91 -26.63
CA VAL A 708 19.19 -6.36 -26.84
C VAL A 708 18.65 -6.68 -28.23
N LEU A 709 17.64 -5.94 -28.71
CA LEU A 709 17.06 -6.13 -30.05
C LEU A 709 18.02 -5.72 -31.18
N LYS A 710 18.86 -4.72 -30.94
CA LYS A 710 19.90 -4.25 -31.88
C LYS A 710 21.04 -5.25 -32.00
N GLU A 711 21.52 -5.79 -30.89
CA GLU A 711 22.66 -6.70 -30.82
C GLU A 711 22.30 -8.11 -31.30
N ARG A 712 21.15 -8.65 -30.87
CA ARG A 712 20.72 -10.01 -31.24
C ARG A 712 20.08 -10.12 -32.62
N PHE A 713 19.34 -9.09 -33.06
CA PHE A 713 18.52 -9.16 -34.28
C PHE A 713 18.78 -8.04 -35.31
N GLY A 714 19.80 -7.20 -35.08
CA GLY A 714 20.22 -6.13 -35.99
C GLY A 714 19.21 -4.98 -36.11
N ILE A 715 18.24 -4.86 -35.20
CA ILE A 715 17.15 -3.89 -35.32
C ILE A 715 17.64 -2.50 -34.90
N LYS A 716 17.48 -1.51 -35.79
CA LYS A 716 17.76 -0.11 -35.47
C LYS A 716 16.65 0.45 -34.56
N TYR A 717 17.02 1.37 -33.67
CA TYR A 717 16.08 2.04 -32.78
C TYR A 717 16.27 3.57 -32.76
N THR A 718 15.24 4.28 -32.29
CA THR A 718 15.28 5.68 -31.89
C THR A 718 14.61 5.84 -30.54
N VAL A 719 15.24 6.61 -29.66
CA VAL A 719 14.73 6.95 -28.32
C VAL A 719 13.99 8.28 -28.36
N PHE A 720 12.80 8.30 -27.79
CA PHE A 720 11.99 9.48 -27.55
C PHE A 720 12.02 9.78 -26.05
N GLU A 721 12.74 10.85 -25.70
CA GLU A 721 12.84 11.41 -24.34
C GLU A 721 11.50 12.04 -23.88
N SER A 722 10.58 12.30 -24.81
CA SER A 722 9.20 12.71 -24.58
C SER A 722 8.38 12.38 -25.82
N ILE A 723 7.13 11.94 -25.63
CA ILE A 723 6.09 11.92 -26.66
C ILE A 723 4.90 12.81 -26.27
N SER A 724 5.14 13.76 -25.37
CA SER A 724 4.26 14.86 -25.00
C SER A 724 4.94 16.20 -25.34
N GLY A 725 4.18 17.28 -25.35
CA GLY A 725 4.63 18.57 -25.86
C GLY A 725 4.48 18.66 -27.38
N LEU A 726 4.52 19.89 -27.89
CA LEU A 726 4.46 20.19 -29.32
C LEU A 726 5.67 19.61 -30.05
N GLY A 727 6.89 19.87 -29.58
CA GLY A 727 8.14 19.39 -30.19
C GLY A 727 8.32 17.88 -30.08
N GLY A 728 7.99 17.30 -28.92
CA GLY A 728 8.03 15.85 -28.71
C GLY A 728 7.06 15.09 -29.64
N THR A 729 5.82 15.57 -29.72
CA THR A 729 4.80 14.96 -30.61
C THR A 729 5.13 15.19 -32.09
N ASP A 730 5.60 16.38 -32.46
CA ASP A 730 6.02 16.69 -33.85
C ASP A 730 7.14 15.75 -34.31
N ALA A 731 8.18 15.55 -33.50
CA ALA A 731 9.29 14.65 -33.82
C ALA A 731 8.82 13.19 -33.96
N PHE A 732 7.91 12.74 -33.10
CA PHE A 732 7.32 11.40 -33.19
C PHE A 732 6.50 11.22 -34.47
N MET A 733 5.64 12.18 -34.81
CA MET A 733 4.82 12.15 -36.03
C MET A 733 5.68 12.22 -37.30
N GLN A 734 6.79 12.96 -37.29
CA GLN A 734 7.76 12.98 -38.38
C GLN A 734 8.47 11.62 -38.56
N MET A 735 8.84 10.95 -37.46
CA MET A 735 9.42 9.60 -37.53
C MET A 735 8.43 8.57 -38.09
N LEU A 736 7.16 8.59 -37.64
CA LEU A 736 6.13 7.70 -38.19
C LEU A 736 5.85 7.98 -39.67
N SER A 737 5.86 9.25 -40.08
CA SER A 737 5.76 9.66 -41.49
C SER A 737 6.93 9.10 -42.33
N ALA A 738 8.16 9.21 -41.84
CA ALA A 738 9.36 8.71 -42.50
C ALA A 738 9.40 7.17 -42.59
N LEU A 739 9.01 6.46 -41.52
CA LEU A 739 8.98 4.99 -41.49
C LEU A 739 7.87 4.39 -42.36
N SER A 740 6.73 5.06 -42.49
CA SER A 740 5.59 4.60 -43.29
C SER A 740 5.61 5.07 -44.75
N ASN A 741 6.42 6.09 -45.07
CA ASN A 741 6.36 6.86 -46.31
C ASN A 741 4.95 7.41 -46.59
N ARG A 742 4.27 7.94 -45.55
CA ARG A 742 2.96 8.60 -45.63
C ARG A 742 3.01 9.98 -45.00
N SER A 743 2.16 10.90 -45.46
CA SER A 743 1.91 12.16 -44.77
C SER A 743 1.26 11.93 -43.40
N VAL A 744 1.48 12.86 -42.46
CA VAL A 744 0.76 12.88 -41.17
C VAL A 744 -0.75 12.93 -41.42
N PRO A 745 -1.58 12.09 -40.76
CA PRO A 745 -3.03 12.13 -40.95
C PRO A 745 -3.64 13.48 -40.52
N SER A 746 -4.64 13.94 -41.27
CA SER A 746 -5.28 15.25 -41.07
C SER A 746 -5.98 15.42 -39.71
N GLU A 747 -6.30 14.32 -39.02
CA GLU A 747 -6.71 14.36 -37.62
C GLU A 747 -5.59 14.90 -36.73
N PHE A 748 -4.37 14.37 -36.82
CA PHE A 748 -3.24 14.80 -36.01
C PHE A 748 -2.79 16.22 -36.36
N GLU A 749 -2.88 16.62 -37.63
CA GLU A 749 -2.72 18.04 -37.99
C GLU A 749 -3.76 18.95 -37.29
N ARG A 750 -5.02 18.49 -37.20
CA ARG A 750 -6.08 19.21 -36.50
C ARG A 750 -5.83 19.24 -34.99
N GLN A 751 -5.46 18.11 -34.37
CA GLN A 751 -5.12 18.05 -32.96
C GLN A 751 -3.93 18.98 -32.66
N ARG A 752 -2.89 19.00 -33.49
CA ARG A 752 -1.74 19.94 -33.39
C ARG A 752 -2.18 21.39 -33.45
N ARG A 753 -3.07 21.76 -34.38
CA ARG A 753 -3.62 23.14 -34.45
C ARG A 753 -4.36 23.51 -33.17
N ILE A 754 -5.17 22.61 -32.61
CA ILE A 754 -5.90 22.83 -31.36
C ILE A 754 -4.95 22.91 -30.15
N LEU A 755 -3.88 22.10 -30.11
CA LEU A 755 -2.84 22.24 -29.09
C LEU A 755 -2.19 23.64 -29.16
N VAL A 756 -1.75 24.08 -30.34
CA VAL A 756 -1.09 25.40 -30.50
C VAL A 756 -2.03 26.55 -30.10
N ASP A 757 -3.35 26.40 -30.29
CA ASP A 757 -4.34 27.36 -29.81
C ASP A 757 -4.45 27.33 -28.27
N GLY A 758 -4.69 26.16 -27.68
CA GLY A 758 -4.79 26.00 -26.22
C GLY A 758 -3.51 26.35 -25.47
N MET A 759 -2.33 26.18 -26.09
CA MET A 759 -1.06 26.67 -25.55
C MET A 759 -1.03 28.20 -25.47
N ARG A 760 -1.60 28.92 -26.44
CA ARG A 760 -1.69 30.40 -26.40
C ARG A 760 -2.67 30.86 -25.33
N ASP A 761 -3.82 30.21 -25.20
CA ASP A 761 -4.80 30.50 -24.15
C ASP A 761 -4.21 30.25 -22.75
N ALA A 762 -3.50 29.14 -22.57
CA ALA A 762 -2.98 28.71 -21.28
C ALA A 762 -1.65 29.39 -20.88
N HIS A 763 -0.77 29.78 -21.81
CA HIS A 763 0.59 30.30 -21.54
C HIS A 763 0.63 31.46 -20.54
N PHE A 764 -0.37 32.35 -20.57
CA PHE A 764 -0.47 33.48 -19.62
C PHE A 764 -0.56 33.04 -18.15
N TYR A 765 -1.04 31.82 -17.87
CA TYR A 765 -1.09 31.25 -16.53
C TYR A 765 0.22 30.55 -16.11
N TYR A 766 1.13 30.26 -17.06
CA TYR A 766 2.42 29.61 -16.81
C TYR A 766 3.58 30.59 -16.65
N GLY A 767 3.53 31.75 -17.31
CA GLY A 767 4.61 32.73 -17.30
C GLY A 767 5.08 33.10 -15.89
N ASN A 768 6.37 32.93 -15.62
CA ASN A 768 7.03 33.16 -14.32
C ASN A 768 6.56 32.25 -13.15
N LYS A 769 5.72 31.23 -13.38
CA LYS A 769 5.34 30.27 -12.33
C LYS A 769 6.52 29.38 -11.96
N ARG A 770 6.70 29.19 -10.65
CA ARG A 770 7.80 28.44 -10.03
C ARG A 770 7.32 27.02 -9.78
N VAL A 771 7.75 26.07 -10.61
CA VAL A 771 7.28 24.67 -10.49
C VAL A 771 8.32 23.83 -9.75
N CYS A 772 7.84 22.93 -8.89
CA CYS A 772 8.62 21.78 -8.42
C CYS A 772 8.10 20.51 -9.09
N ILE A 773 9.01 19.68 -9.59
CA ILE A 773 8.71 18.32 -10.07
C ILE A 773 9.28 17.34 -9.03
N ALA A 774 8.54 16.29 -8.68
CA ALA A 774 8.98 15.22 -7.78
C ALA A 774 8.36 13.88 -8.21
N VAL A 775 8.92 13.27 -9.27
CA VAL A 775 8.47 12.01 -9.89
C VAL A 775 9.68 11.21 -10.39
N GLU A 776 9.45 10.02 -10.95
CA GLU A 776 10.48 9.18 -11.57
C GLU A 776 11.23 9.91 -12.73
N PRO A 777 12.48 9.50 -13.08
CA PRO A 777 13.32 10.23 -14.03
C PRO A 777 12.73 10.44 -15.44
N ASP A 778 12.24 9.41 -16.14
CA ASP A 778 11.69 9.60 -17.50
C ASP A 778 10.49 10.56 -17.50
N LEU A 779 9.61 10.46 -16.49
CA LEU A 779 8.46 11.37 -16.38
C LEU A 779 8.89 12.81 -16.09
N SER A 780 9.97 13.00 -15.33
CA SER A 780 10.54 14.31 -15.05
C SER A 780 11.09 14.97 -16.33
N VAL A 781 11.71 14.20 -17.24
CA VAL A 781 12.13 14.68 -18.56
C VAL A 781 10.92 15.06 -19.42
N GLN A 782 9.90 14.19 -19.49
CA GLN A 782 8.69 14.47 -20.28
C GLN A 782 7.93 15.70 -19.79
N ILE A 783 7.69 15.84 -18.49
CA ILE A 783 6.93 16.96 -17.93
C ILE A 783 7.72 18.27 -17.98
N SER A 784 9.03 18.27 -17.69
CA SER A 784 9.83 19.49 -17.73
C SER A 784 9.86 20.12 -19.13
N LYS A 785 9.86 19.30 -20.20
CA LYS A 785 9.73 19.76 -21.59
C LYS A 785 8.40 20.42 -21.91
N VAL A 786 7.28 19.85 -21.46
CA VAL A 786 5.95 20.48 -21.62
C VAL A 786 5.90 21.82 -20.88
N LEU A 787 6.57 21.94 -19.73
CA LEU A 787 6.61 23.19 -18.97
C LEU A 787 7.52 24.26 -19.60
N ASP A 788 8.67 23.87 -20.17
CA ASP A 788 9.57 24.76 -20.91
C ASP A 788 8.89 25.32 -22.17
N GLU A 789 8.21 24.45 -22.95
CA GLU A 789 7.38 24.86 -24.09
C GLU A 789 6.25 25.83 -23.70
N MET A 790 5.73 25.72 -22.47
CA MET A 790 4.73 26.62 -21.90
C MET A 790 5.32 27.85 -21.19
N GLY A 791 6.65 28.00 -21.14
CA GLY A 791 7.33 29.15 -20.54
C GLY A 791 7.29 29.21 -19.01
N ALA A 792 7.14 28.06 -18.32
CA ALA A 792 7.20 27.96 -16.87
C ALA A 792 8.62 27.70 -16.35
N ASP A 793 8.90 28.15 -15.11
CA ASP A 793 10.22 28.10 -14.52
C ASP A 793 10.32 26.94 -13.52
N VAL A 794 10.78 25.77 -13.98
CA VAL A 794 11.02 24.60 -13.14
C VAL A 794 12.24 24.87 -12.24
N LYS A 795 11.97 25.29 -11.00
CA LYS A 795 12.99 25.70 -10.03
C LYS A 795 13.76 24.51 -9.43
N LEU A 796 13.07 23.39 -9.28
CA LEU A 796 13.56 22.18 -8.64
C LEU A 796 12.93 20.95 -9.29
N ALA A 797 13.75 19.96 -9.63
CA ALA A 797 13.32 18.59 -9.85
C ALA A 797 13.90 17.68 -8.75
N VAL A 798 13.06 16.81 -8.22
CA VAL A 798 13.44 15.75 -7.27
C VAL A 798 13.18 14.40 -7.93
N VAL A 799 14.20 13.55 -7.97
CA VAL A 799 14.09 12.20 -8.53
C VAL A 799 14.50 11.14 -7.50
N PRO A 800 13.98 9.90 -7.59
CA PRO A 800 14.25 8.85 -6.61
C PRO A 800 15.61 8.16 -6.76
N SER A 801 16.22 8.19 -7.95
CA SER A 801 17.52 7.59 -8.26
C SER A 801 18.30 8.46 -9.26
N TYR A 802 19.61 8.21 -9.39
CA TYR A 802 20.41 8.70 -10.51
C TYR A 802 20.21 7.79 -11.73
N SER A 803 20.00 8.38 -12.91
CA SER A 803 19.96 7.68 -14.20
C SER A 803 20.34 8.64 -15.34
N ASP A 804 20.62 8.09 -16.54
CA ASP A 804 20.96 8.88 -17.74
C ASP A 804 19.89 9.93 -18.10
N ALA A 805 18.64 9.73 -17.67
CA ALA A 805 17.54 10.68 -17.88
C ALA A 805 17.70 11.98 -17.08
N VAL A 806 18.40 11.94 -15.93
CA VAL A 806 18.53 13.07 -15.00
C VAL A 806 19.20 14.28 -15.68
N GLU A 807 20.17 14.06 -16.57
CA GLU A 807 20.82 15.13 -17.35
C GLU A 807 19.90 15.81 -18.39
N LYS A 808 18.74 15.22 -18.70
CA LYS A 808 17.77 15.74 -19.70
C LYS A 808 16.58 16.47 -19.08
N ILE A 809 16.50 16.54 -17.75
CA ILE A 809 15.43 17.26 -17.04
C ILE A 809 15.68 18.77 -17.17
N GLN A 810 14.73 19.52 -17.75
CA GLN A 810 14.82 20.97 -17.83
C GLN A 810 14.40 21.61 -16.49
N ALA A 811 15.33 21.65 -15.54
CA ALA A 811 15.15 22.27 -14.23
C ALA A 811 16.41 23.02 -13.78
N LYS A 812 16.23 24.10 -12.99
CA LYS A 812 17.36 24.93 -12.52
C LYS A 812 18.19 24.30 -11.40
N ASN A 813 17.60 23.38 -10.65
CA ASN A 813 18.27 22.52 -9.69
C ASN A 813 17.66 21.13 -9.82
N ILE A 814 18.49 20.10 -9.73
CA ILE A 814 18.05 18.71 -9.75
C ILE A 814 18.69 18.03 -8.54
N ILE A 815 17.90 17.32 -7.74
CA ILE A 815 18.37 16.56 -6.59
C ILE A 815 17.84 15.13 -6.66
N VAL A 816 18.68 14.16 -6.25
CA VAL A 816 18.20 12.83 -5.88
C VAL A 816 17.79 12.89 -4.41
N GLY A 817 16.58 12.46 -4.08
CA GLY A 817 16.05 12.61 -2.73
C GLY A 817 14.56 12.31 -2.58
N ASP A 818 13.95 12.90 -1.56
CA ASP A 818 12.61 12.54 -1.09
C ASP A 818 11.65 13.72 -0.92
N LEU A 819 10.38 13.41 -0.61
CA LEU A 819 9.32 14.40 -0.49
C LEU A 819 9.42 15.23 0.81
N PHE A 820 10.30 14.87 1.75
CA PHE A 820 10.60 15.70 2.91
C PHE A 820 11.77 16.66 2.68
N SER A 821 12.67 16.40 1.73
CA SER A 821 13.76 17.31 1.34
C SER A 821 13.26 18.60 0.70
N ILE A 822 12.06 18.57 0.09
CA ILE A 822 11.48 19.69 -0.66
C ILE A 822 11.26 20.90 0.24
N ARG A 823 11.99 22.00 -0.04
CA ARG A 823 11.87 23.31 0.61
C ARG A 823 11.86 24.39 -0.47
N GLY A 824 10.94 25.34 -0.35
CA GLY A 824 10.84 26.47 -1.29
C GLY A 824 9.43 27.03 -1.40
N SER A 825 9.28 28.06 -2.23
CA SER A 825 8.01 28.49 -2.79
C SER A 825 7.83 27.81 -4.13
N PHE A 826 6.69 27.16 -4.33
CA PHE A 826 6.31 26.67 -5.64
C PHE A 826 4.85 27.03 -5.88
N ASP A 827 4.57 27.60 -7.04
CA ASP A 827 3.21 27.94 -7.45
C ASP A 827 2.46 26.68 -7.94
N LEU A 828 3.18 25.57 -8.11
CA LEU A 828 2.70 24.23 -8.41
C LEU A 828 3.72 23.18 -7.93
N LEU A 829 3.22 22.09 -7.31
CA LEU A 829 3.96 20.84 -7.15
C LEU A 829 3.39 19.78 -8.10
N ILE A 830 4.26 19.12 -8.86
CA ILE A 830 3.92 17.95 -9.69
C ILE A 830 4.54 16.71 -9.04
N SER A 831 3.73 15.80 -8.54
CA SER A 831 4.21 14.61 -7.81
C SER A 831 3.14 13.53 -7.66
N ASN A 832 3.49 12.39 -7.09
CA ASN A 832 2.57 11.28 -6.81
C ASN A 832 1.61 11.57 -5.64
N SER A 833 0.73 10.62 -5.30
CA SER A 833 -0.26 10.81 -4.21
C SER A 833 0.36 11.01 -2.82
N HIS A 834 1.59 10.57 -2.57
CA HIS A 834 2.22 10.70 -1.25
C HIS A 834 2.65 12.14 -0.93
N ALA A 835 2.85 12.97 -1.97
CA ALA A 835 3.22 14.37 -1.82
C ALA A 835 2.09 15.28 -1.29
N GLU A 836 0.88 14.76 -1.04
CA GLU A 836 -0.26 15.53 -0.52
C GLU A 836 0.10 16.32 0.76
N ASN A 837 0.82 15.70 1.69
CA ASN A 837 1.22 16.35 2.94
C ASN A 837 2.35 17.36 2.72
N THR A 838 3.21 17.14 1.72
CA THR A 838 4.28 18.08 1.33
C THR A 838 3.68 19.30 0.61
N ALA A 839 2.73 19.10 -0.31
CA ALA A 839 1.99 20.18 -0.97
C ALA A 839 1.30 21.10 0.04
N LYS A 840 0.59 20.52 1.03
CA LYS A 840 -0.02 21.27 2.14
C LYS A 840 1.01 22.06 2.96
N LYS A 841 2.18 21.48 3.26
CA LYS A 841 3.28 22.17 3.97
C LYS A 841 3.93 23.30 3.16
N LEU A 842 3.93 23.19 1.83
CA LEU A 842 4.44 24.22 0.91
C LEU A 842 3.41 25.32 0.58
N GLY A 843 2.12 25.09 0.87
CA GLY A 843 1.02 25.95 0.42
C GLY A 843 0.74 25.87 -1.09
N ALA A 844 1.28 24.84 -1.77
CA ALA A 844 1.23 24.70 -3.22
C ALA A 844 0.09 23.75 -3.68
N PRO A 845 -0.57 24.00 -4.82
CA PRO A 845 -1.47 23.02 -5.43
C PRO A 845 -0.67 21.81 -5.94
N LEU A 846 -1.26 20.61 -5.82
CA LEU A 846 -0.65 19.35 -6.25
C LEU A 846 -1.33 18.83 -7.53
N TYR A 847 -0.62 18.84 -8.65
CA TYR A 847 -1.00 18.07 -9.82
C TYR A 847 -0.45 16.65 -9.67
N GLN A 848 -1.35 15.66 -9.59
CA GLN A 848 -0.98 14.27 -9.30
C GLN A 848 -0.55 13.52 -10.57
N ALA A 849 0.71 13.06 -10.60
CA ALA A 849 1.34 12.37 -11.71
C ALA A 849 2.37 11.31 -11.25
N GLY A 850 2.70 10.38 -12.14
CA GLY A 850 3.66 9.31 -11.88
C GLY A 850 3.10 8.18 -11.02
N PHE A 851 3.97 7.54 -10.23
CA PHE A 851 3.62 6.42 -9.36
C PHE A 851 3.89 6.73 -7.88
N PRO A 852 3.03 6.31 -6.95
CA PRO A 852 1.68 5.79 -7.13
C PRO A 852 0.66 6.94 -7.08
N VAL A 853 -0.25 6.99 -8.04
CA VAL A 853 -1.39 7.92 -8.02
C VAL A 853 -2.67 7.14 -7.70
N TYR A 854 -3.21 7.32 -6.49
CA TYR A 854 -4.40 6.62 -5.97
C TYR A 854 -5.39 7.54 -5.24
N LYS A 855 -5.02 8.77 -4.91
CA LYS A 855 -5.91 9.77 -4.25
C LYS A 855 -6.81 10.53 -5.23
N ILE A 856 -6.64 10.33 -6.54
CA ILE A 856 -7.59 10.74 -7.59
C ILE A 856 -8.17 9.54 -8.34
N LEU A 857 -9.33 9.74 -8.96
CA LEU A 857 -10.02 8.77 -9.82
C LEU A 857 -9.63 8.99 -11.29
N GLY A 858 -9.75 7.94 -12.11
CA GLY A 858 -9.58 8.03 -13.58
C GLY A 858 -8.16 8.24 -14.11
N TYR A 859 -7.12 8.23 -13.27
CA TYR A 859 -5.73 8.39 -13.71
C TYR A 859 -5.28 7.28 -14.69
N ASN A 860 -5.75 6.04 -14.49
CA ASN A 860 -5.44 4.94 -15.40
C ASN A 860 -6.11 5.09 -16.79
N SER A 861 -7.25 5.78 -16.86
CA SER A 861 -7.97 6.13 -18.09
C SER A 861 -7.55 7.46 -18.72
N LYS A 862 -6.51 8.13 -18.20
CA LYS A 862 -6.11 9.48 -18.60
C LYS A 862 -5.02 9.47 -19.68
N ILE A 863 -5.34 9.95 -20.87
CA ILE A 863 -4.33 10.20 -21.91
C ILE A 863 -3.47 11.39 -21.49
N THR A 864 -2.16 11.19 -21.39
CA THR A 864 -1.14 12.20 -21.12
C THR A 864 -0.28 12.52 -22.36
N ILE A 865 -0.16 11.58 -23.30
CA ILE A 865 0.71 11.71 -24.48
C ILE A 865 0.07 12.45 -25.67
N GLY A 866 0.93 12.88 -26.60
CA GLY A 866 0.56 13.47 -27.88
C GLY A 866 -0.16 14.81 -27.74
N TYR A 867 -0.71 15.31 -28.85
CA TYR A 867 -1.32 16.64 -28.88
C TYR A 867 -2.51 16.77 -27.93
N ARG A 868 -3.39 15.76 -27.84
CA ARG A 868 -4.57 15.80 -26.95
C ARG A 868 -4.26 15.54 -25.47
N GLY A 869 -3.30 14.66 -25.15
CA GLY A 869 -2.86 14.46 -23.77
C GLY A 869 -2.13 15.68 -23.24
N THR A 870 -1.24 16.27 -24.05
CA THR A 870 -0.57 17.55 -23.76
C THR A 870 -1.60 18.67 -23.52
N LEU A 871 -2.59 18.83 -24.41
CA LEU A 871 -3.65 19.83 -24.25
C LEU A 871 -4.45 19.64 -22.95
N THR A 872 -4.74 18.38 -22.58
CA THR A 872 -5.44 18.05 -21.34
C THR A 872 -4.58 18.43 -20.13
N MET A 873 -3.32 18.01 -20.12
CA MET A 873 -2.34 18.30 -19.07
C MET A 873 -2.16 19.81 -18.86
N ILE A 874 -2.04 20.61 -19.94
CA ILE A 874 -1.85 22.06 -19.78
C ILE A 874 -3.10 22.76 -19.24
N ASN A 875 -4.29 22.32 -19.65
CA ASN A 875 -5.54 22.88 -19.16
C ASN A 875 -5.77 22.53 -17.68
N GLU A 876 -5.50 21.31 -17.25
CA GLU A 876 -5.61 20.90 -15.84
C GLU A 876 -4.63 21.64 -14.95
N ILE A 877 -3.36 21.77 -15.37
CA ILE A 877 -2.33 22.48 -14.60
C ILE A 877 -2.65 23.98 -14.52
N ALA A 878 -3.06 24.62 -15.63
CA ALA A 878 -3.51 26.02 -15.59
C ALA A 878 -4.69 26.22 -14.62
N ASN A 879 -5.69 25.33 -14.65
CA ASN A 879 -6.83 25.36 -13.73
C ASN A 879 -6.47 25.13 -12.25
N LEU A 880 -5.31 24.52 -11.94
CA LEU A 880 -4.79 24.37 -10.57
C LEU A 880 -3.99 25.60 -10.08
N ILE A 881 -3.50 26.44 -11.00
CA ILE A 881 -2.66 27.60 -10.71
C ILE A 881 -3.48 28.88 -10.43
N VAL A 882 -4.73 28.93 -10.91
CA VAL A 882 -5.72 30.02 -10.70
C VAL A 882 -6.19 30.08 -9.24
#